data_AF-A0A7U2I487-F1
#
_entry.id   AF-A0A7U2I487-F1
#
_cell.length_a   1.000
_cell.length_b   1.000
_cell.length_c   1.000
_cell.angle_alpha   90.00
_cell.angle_beta   90.00
_cell.angle_gamma   90.00
#
_symmetry.space_group_name_H-M   'P 1'
#
loop_
_entity.id
_entity.type
_entity.pdbx_description
1 polymer ?
#
loop_
_entity_poly.entity_id
_entity_poly.type
_entity_poly.pdbx_seq_one_letter_code
_entity_poly.pdbx_strand_id
1 'polypeptide(L)'
;MSPIRLRIDGRTFRDPQNREVILHGINCAADAKFPATPDVPSHVSENFFDGDNVSFVNRPFSLDDAATHFTRLRAWGYNTIRYVFTWEAIEHEGPGKFDEAWIEHTISILRKAKEYGFYIFMDPHQDVWSRFSGGSGAPMWTLYACGLDPQHFAITEGALVQNTYPDPSTFPKMIWASNYTRLVCQVVFTLFFAGKDFAPKAIIDGKNIQDYLQDHYIAACGHLAKRIHEAGDLDHDPIVGWESLNEPNKGLIGYQDITVIPKEQQLKKGTTPTAWQAILTGSGRACEVETWEFGGMGPYKSGTALIDPQGQSAWLSAEHDDTKYGWKRDPGWRLGECIWAQHGVWDPANDNVLKKDYFGTDPKNGAIIDTEYFTNHYWLAHYRSYKNMVRSIFPDAMMFFQPPVLEIPPKIKGTEDDDPNMIFSPHFYDGITLLTKKWNRVWNIDVFGVLRGKYLTPAFAIKIGENAIRNCFAHQLKAIREEGTEYMGVHPCIFTEIGIPYDMDDKYAYKTGNYSSQIAALDANHFALEESLANGFTLWTYVATNNHYWGDQWNGEDLSIFSVDDKAVPAGPFSLSDSRASLDRGSPSFSRAQSSDTLSVTPSNLKKTVTTERMSSSRTDGDVAGLRAAEAFIRPAPVAVHGDISSYVFDLKTCTFKLALTAPSSTAEDAPTTVYLPEFHFPSGQTSVEVTGGKWTIVSEETNGALQQTLRWWHAEGDQSITVKGVVRKPGNAVGTEEDEGYLAQCQKQNCAVM
;
A
#
# COMPACT_ATOMS: atom_id res chain seq x y z
N MET A 1 4.57 5.77 31.81
CA MET A 1 4.01 6.21 30.52
C MET A 1 4.92 7.30 29.97
N SER A 2 5.38 7.16 28.74
CA SER A 2 6.10 8.21 28.02
C SER A 2 5.19 9.43 27.82
N PRO A 3 5.73 10.65 27.75
CA PRO A 3 4.92 11.81 27.37
C PRO A 3 4.38 11.64 25.95
N ILE A 4 3.16 12.12 25.69
CA ILE A 4 2.55 12.11 24.36
C ILE A 4 3.44 12.93 23.41
N ARG A 5 4.00 12.27 22.38
CA ARG A 5 4.93 12.89 21.42
C ARG A 5 4.23 13.58 20.24
N LEU A 6 2.98 13.19 19.97
CA LEU A 6 2.16 13.71 18.89
C LEU A 6 0.70 13.77 19.37
N ARG A 7 -0.01 14.86 19.11
CA ARG A 7 -1.45 14.99 19.38
C ARG A 7 -2.18 15.57 18.17
N ILE A 8 -3.48 15.34 18.06
CA ILE A 8 -4.33 15.96 17.03
C ILE A 8 -4.85 17.30 17.54
N ASP A 9 -4.87 18.29 16.65
CA ASP A 9 -5.43 19.62 16.85
C ASP A 9 -6.20 20.04 15.60
N GLY A 10 -7.51 19.73 15.59
CA GLY A 10 -8.33 19.82 14.40
C GLY A 10 -7.73 19.00 13.25
N ARG A 11 -7.23 19.68 12.21
CA ARG A 11 -6.60 19.01 11.06
C ARG A 11 -5.11 18.73 11.24
N THR A 12 -4.47 19.27 12.26
CA THR A 12 -3.01 19.29 12.34
C THR A 12 -2.50 18.31 13.39
N PHE A 13 -1.31 17.77 13.16
CA PHE A 13 -0.58 17.08 14.21
C PHE A 13 0.32 18.08 14.93
N ARG A 14 0.38 18.00 16.27
CA ARG A 14 1.20 18.87 17.10
C ARG A 14 2.17 18.08 17.95
N ASP A 15 3.40 18.56 18.03
CA ASP A 15 4.37 18.08 19.01
C ASP A 15 4.17 18.76 20.39
N PRO A 16 4.92 18.39 21.43
CA PRO A 16 4.81 19.00 22.76
C PRO A 16 5.20 20.50 22.80
N GLN A 17 5.86 21.02 21.77
CA GLN A 17 6.19 22.44 21.60
C GLN A 17 5.12 23.19 20.78
N ASN A 18 4.00 22.53 20.46
CA ASN A 18 2.90 23.07 19.65
C ASN A 18 3.26 23.38 18.20
N ARG A 19 4.34 22.77 17.68
CA ARG A 19 4.69 22.88 16.26
C ARG A 19 3.85 21.90 15.44
N GLU A 20 3.41 22.34 14.26
CA GLU A 20 2.75 21.46 13.29
C GLU A 20 3.75 20.43 12.74
N VAL A 21 3.38 19.15 12.78
CA VAL A 21 4.19 18.03 12.31
C VAL A 21 3.59 17.43 11.05
N ILE A 22 4.42 17.20 10.03
CA ILE A 22 4.04 16.44 8.84
C ILE A 22 4.59 15.02 8.97
N LEU A 23 3.72 14.02 8.78
CA LEU A 23 4.12 12.61 8.78
C LEU A 23 4.61 12.24 7.36
N HIS A 24 5.91 12.39 7.13
CA HIS A 24 6.57 11.96 5.90
C HIS A 24 7.04 10.51 6.08
N GLY A 25 6.23 9.57 5.62
CA GLY A 25 6.39 8.17 5.98
C GLY A 25 6.53 7.19 4.83
N ILE A 26 6.73 5.93 5.20
CA ILE A 26 6.85 4.79 4.31
C ILE A 26 6.20 3.53 4.92
N ASN A 27 5.67 2.67 4.07
CA ASN A 27 5.22 1.33 4.45
C ASN A 27 6.42 0.42 4.71
N CYS A 28 6.50 -0.17 5.91
CA CYS A 28 7.62 -1.00 6.33
C CYS A 28 7.12 -2.26 7.05
N ALA A 29 7.28 -3.45 6.48
CA ALA A 29 7.71 -3.71 5.11
C ALA A 29 6.81 -4.75 4.47
N ALA A 30 6.68 -4.73 3.14
CA ALA A 30 5.84 -5.71 2.45
C ALA A 30 6.43 -7.14 2.48
N ASP A 31 7.67 -7.34 2.95
CA ASP A 31 8.19 -8.65 3.33
C ASP A 31 7.31 -9.35 4.41
N ALA A 32 6.56 -8.58 5.21
CA ALA A 32 5.65 -9.12 6.22
C ALA A 32 4.41 -9.83 5.63
N LYS A 33 4.21 -9.78 4.31
CA LYS A 33 3.09 -10.44 3.62
C LYS A 33 3.24 -11.97 3.51
N PHE A 34 4.44 -12.51 3.75
CA PHE A 34 4.73 -13.94 3.60
C PHE A 34 5.72 -14.44 4.68
N PRO A 35 5.68 -15.74 5.03
CA PRO A 35 6.48 -16.26 6.14
C PRO A 35 7.99 -16.21 5.85
N ALA A 36 8.80 -16.15 6.90
CA ALA A 36 10.26 -16.22 6.82
C ALA A 36 10.79 -17.66 6.91
N THR A 37 10.06 -18.58 7.54
CA THR A 37 10.46 -19.99 7.63
C THR A 37 9.25 -20.92 7.54
N PRO A 38 9.18 -21.81 6.54
CA PRO A 38 9.97 -21.73 5.31
C PRO A 38 9.79 -20.36 4.61
N ASP A 39 10.81 -19.92 3.88
CA ASP A 39 10.70 -18.70 3.06
C ASP A 39 9.85 -19.03 1.83
N VAL A 40 8.58 -18.61 1.84
CA VAL A 40 7.59 -18.94 0.80
C VAL A 40 7.03 -17.64 0.20
N PRO A 41 7.82 -16.92 -0.60
CA PRO A 41 7.30 -15.83 -1.42
C PRO A 41 6.30 -16.35 -2.47
N SER A 42 5.59 -15.44 -3.13
CA SER A 42 4.44 -15.81 -3.99
C SER A 42 4.77 -16.69 -5.20
N HIS A 43 6.04 -16.79 -5.58
CA HIS A 43 6.51 -17.59 -6.70
C HIS A 43 7.05 -18.98 -6.30
N VAL A 44 7.05 -19.30 -5.00
CA VAL A 44 7.54 -20.58 -4.45
C VAL A 44 6.35 -21.47 -4.10
N SER A 45 6.30 -22.69 -4.64
CA SER A 45 5.16 -23.61 -4.47
C SER A 45 5.37 -24.61 -3.33
N GLU A 46 6.64 -24.88 -3.01
CA GLU A 46 7.07 -25.84 -2.02
C GLU A 46 6.60 -25.43 -0.63
N ASN A 47 5.93 -26.35 0.08
CA ASN A 47 5.33 -26.13 1.40
C ASN A 47 4.25 -25.02 1.44
N PHE A 48 3.76 -24.54 0.30
CA PHE A 48 2.78 -23.45 0.27
C PHE A 48 1.53 -23.77 1.10
N PHE A 49 0.96 -24.97 0.96
CA PHE A 49 -0.22 -25.43 1.70
C PHE A 49 0.06 -25.90 3.14
N ASP A 50 1.31 -25.86 3.61
CA ASP A 50 1.65 -26.13 5.00
C ASP A 50 1.55 -24.85 5.84
N GLY A 51 0.35 -24.27 5.89
CA GLY A 51 0.14 -22.95 6.49
C GLY A 51 0.16 -22.88 8.01
N ASP A 52 0.05 -24.02 8.68
CA ASP A 52 0.04 -24.07 10.15
C ASP A 52 1.45 -24.16 10.74
N ASN A 53 2.45 -24.56 9.93
CA ASN A 53 3.83 -24.79 10.35
C ASN A 53 4.78 -23.76 9.74
N VAL A 54 4.37 -22.49 9.77
CA VAL A 54 5.16 -21.35 9.29
C VAL A 54 5.63 -20.49 10.46
N SER A 55 6.65 -19.67 10.23
CA SER A 55 7.08 -18.66 11.19
C SER A 55 7.34 -17.35 10.46
N PHE A 56 6.82 -16.27 11.03
CA PHE A 56 7.05 -14.91 10.58
C PHE A 56 8.20 -14.23 11.34
N VAL A 57 8.85 -14.93 12.29
CA VAL A 57 10.03 -14.40 13.00
C VAL A 57 11.09 -14.02 11.96
N ASN A 58 11.65 -12.81 12.07
CA ASN A 58 12.49 -12.14 11.06
C ASN A 58 11.73 -11.49 9.89
N ARG A 59 10.41 -11.30 9.99
CA ARG A 59 9.65 -10.33 9.19
C ARG A 59 9.32 -9.09 10.04
N PRO A 60 9.44 -7.87 9.49
CA PRO A 60 9.80 -7.55 8.09
C PRO A 60 11.26 -7.81 7.71
N PHE A 61 12.17 -7.91 8.68
CA PHE A 61 13.57 -8.30 8.50
C PHE A 61 14.14 -8.75 9.84
N SER A 62 15.34 -9.34 9.83
CA SER A 62 16.01 -9.78 11.06
C SER A 62 16.33 -8.58 11.99
N LEU A 63 16.44 -8.85 13.29
CA LEU A 63 16.84 -7.81 14.25
C LEU A 63 18.27 -7.29 14.00
N ASP A 64 19.14 -8.16 13.49
CA ASP A 64 20.53 -7.82 13.17
C ASP A 64 20.62 -6.86 11.97
N ASP A 65 19.71 -7.00 11.00
CA ASP A 65 19.66 -6.14 9.81
C ASP A 65 18.86 -4.85 10.05
N ALA A 66 18.03 -4.79 11.08
CA ALA A 66 17.11 -3.69 11.35
C ALA A 66 17.79 -2.32 11.39
N ALA A 67 18.97 -2.22 12.01
CA ALA A 67 19.74 -0.97 12.05
C ALA A 67 20.09 -0.46 10.65
N THR A 68 20.48 -1.36 9.73
CA THR A 68 20.82 -1.01 8.35
C THR A 68 19.61 -0.43 7.62
N HIS A 69 18.44 -1.03 7.79
CA HIS A 69 17.20 -0.56 7.15
C HIS A 69 16.75 0.78 7.72
N PHE A 70 16.73 0.94 9.04
CA PHE A 70 16.31 2.19 9.68
C PHE A 70 17.28 3.35 9.45
N THR A 71 18.60 3.09 9.45
CA THR A 71 19.60 4.09 9.07
C THR A 71 19.32 4.63 7.67
N ARG A 72 19.02 3.74 6.71
CA ARG A 72 18.69 4.11 5.33
C ARG A 72 17.42 4.96 5.25
N LEU A 73 16.32 4.51 5.86
CA LEU A 73 15.05 5.22 5.83
C LEU A 73 15.16 6.63 6.47
N ARG A 74 15.87 6.75 7.59
CA ARG A 74 16.15 8.06 8.21
C ARG A 74 17.01 8.95 7.32
N ALA A 75 18.07 8.40 6.72
CA ALA A 75 18.93 9.16 5.81
C ALA A 75 18.19 9.64 4.56
N TRP A 76 17.08 8.98 4.18
CA TRP A 76 16.21 9.42 3.08
C TRP A 76 15.16 10.46 3.48
N GLY A 77 15.05 10.79 4.78
CA GLY A 77 14.16 11.83 5.29
C GLY A 77 12.83 11.35 5.85
N TYR A 78 12.59 10.03 5.86
CA TYR A 78 11.37 9.47 6.43
C TYR A 78 11.37 9.63 7.95
N ASN A 79 10.26 10.12 8.50
CA ASN A 79 10.03 10.28 9.93
C ASN A 79 8.94 9.36 10.48
N THR A 80 8.18 8.71 9.61
CA THR A 80 7.03 7.88 9.98
C THR A 80 7.10 6.50 9.31
N ILE A 81 6.68 5.46 10.01
CA ILE A 81 6.54 4.10 9.50
C ILE A 81 5.09 3.66 9.66
N ARG A 82 4.47 3.23 8.57
CA ARG A 82 3.30 2.35 8.60
C ARG A 82 3.81 0.93 8.78
N TYR A 83 3.68 0.38 9.99
CA TYR A 83 4.23 -0.92 10.33
C TYR A 83 3.26 -2.02 9.89
N VAL A 84 3.61 -2.69 8.80
CA VAL A 84 2.80 -3.73 8.16
C VAL A 84 2.93 -5.04 8.95
N PHE A 85 1.80 -5.61 9.36
CA PHE A 85 1.73 -6.98 9.87
C PHE A 85 0.46 -7.67 9.39
N THR A 86 0.45 -8.99 9.34
CA THR A 86 -0.71 -9.77 8.89
C THR A 86 -1.35 -10.51 10.07
N TRP A 87 -2.64 -10.83 9.95
CA TRP A 87 -3.32 -11.68 10.92
C TRP A 87 -2.67 -13.08 10.98
N GLU A 88 -2.21 -13.59 9.84
CA GLU A 88 -1.47 -14.86 9.75
C GLU A 88 -0.20 -14.84 10.61
N ALA A 89 0.57 -13.74 10.61
CA ALA A 89 1.76 -13.63 11.44
C ALA A 89 1.47 -13.80 12.95
N ILE A 90 0.26 -13.44 13.39
CA ILE A 90 -0.16 -13.54 14.79
C ILE A 90 -0.76 -14.92 15.08
N GLU A 91 -1.60 -15.48 14.20
CA GLU A 91 -2.50 -16.60 14.53
C GLU A 91 -2.52 -17.69 13.43
N HIS A 92 -1.35 -18.05 12.87
CA HIS A 92 -1.23 -19.06 11.80
C HIS A 92 -1.60 -20.48 12.24
N GLU A 93 -1.22 -20.91 13.46
CA GLU A 93 -1.39 -22.31 13.91
C GLU A 93 -2.87 -22.70 14.12
N GLY A 94 -3.75 -21.72 14.32
CA GLY A 94 -5.17 -21.94 14.54
C GLY A 94 -5.83 -20.92 15.46
N PRO A 95 -7.16 -20.96 15.57
CA PRO A 95 -7.93 -20.02 16.38
C PRO A 95 -7.50 -20.06 17.86
N GLY A 96 -7.23 -18.88 18.41
CA GLY A 96 -6.78 -18.64 19.78
C GLY A 96 -5.31 -18.95 20.05
N LYS A 97 -4.52 -19.33 19.03
CA LYS A 97 -3.11 -19.70 19.18
C LYS A 97 -2.20 -18.60 18.64
N PHE A 98 -1.76 -17.72 19.54
CA PHE A 98 -0.95 -16.56 19.16
C PHE A 98 0.56 -16.89 19.13
N ASP A 99 1.27 -16.45 18.09
CA ASP A 99 2.72 -16.61 17.93
C ASP A 99 3.48 -15.62 18.82
N GLU A 100 3.75 -16.05 20.04
CA GLU A 100 4.52 -15.31 21.03
C GLU A 100 5.94 -14.95 20.57
N ALA A 101 6.59 -15.82 19.79
CA ALA A 101 7.95 -15.60 19.31
C ALA A 101 7.99 -14.49 18.26
N TRP A 102 7.01 -14.45 17.35
CA TRP A 102 6.86 -13.35 16.41
C TRP A 102 6.54 -12.03 17.11
N ILE A 103 5.65 -12.04 18.11
CA ILE A 103 5.32 -10.83 18.88
C ILE A 103 6.57 -10.26 19.58
N GLU A 104 7.39 -11.10 20.21
CA GLU A 104 8.65 -10.68 20.82
C GLU A 104 9.64 -10.10 19.80
N HIS A 105 9.71 -10.68 18.61
CA HIS A 105 10.49 -10.16 17.50
C HIS A 105 9.99 -8.77 17.07
N THR A 106 8.68 -8.60 16.86
CA THR A 106 8.07 -7.31 16.51
C THR A 106 8.34 -6.24 17.55
N ILE A 107 8.19 -6.53 18.85
CA ILE A 107 8.53 -5.60 19.95
C ILE A 107 10.00 -5.18 19.87
N SER A 108 10.91 -6.11 19.54
CA SER A 108 12.35 -5.83 19.41
C SER A 108 12.64 -4.92 18.21
N ILE A 109 11.97 -5.15 17.07
CA ILE A 109 12.06 -4.29 15.88
C ILE A 109 11.52 -2.88 16.18
N LEU A 110 10.38 -2.78 16.86
CA LEU A 110 9.76 -1.50 17.25
C LEU A 110 10.67 -0.70 18.20
N ARG A 111 11.28 -1.37 19.19
CA ARG A 111 12.30 -0.74 20.05
C ARG A 111 13.51 -0.27 19.26
N LYS A 112 13.97 -1.05 18.27
CA LYS A 112 15.06 -0.62 17.41
C LYS A 112 14.66 0.60 16.58
N ALA A 113 13.44 0.64 16.01
CA ALA A 113 12.92 1.79 15.29
C ALA A 113 12.81 3.05 16.16
N LYS A 114 12.48 2.89 17.45
CA LYS A 114 12.44 3.99 18.44
C LYS A 114 13.78 4.73 18.53
N GLU A 115 14.90 4.02 18.49
CA GLU A 115 16.25 4.63 18.53
C GLU A 115 16.48 5.63 17.38
N TYR A 116 15.75 5.47 16.28
CA TYR A 116 15.82 6.34 15.09
C TYR A 116 14.79 7.47 15.08
N GLY A 117 13.98 7.59 16.14
CA GLY A 117 13.00 8.67 16.29
C GLY A 117 11.85 8.60 15.29
N PHE A 118 11.46 7.41 14.83
CA PHE A 118 10.26 7.24 14.01
C PHE A 118 8.99 7.49 14.82
N TYR A 119 7.96 8.00 14.15
CA TYR A 119 6.56 7.80 14.52
C TYR A 119 6.08 6.51 13.86
N ILE A 120 5.33 5.68 14.58
CA ILE A 120 4.85 4.40 14.07
C ILE A 120 3.34 4.30 14.27
N PHE A 121 2.63 3.90 13.24
CA PHE A 121 1.27 3.39 13.40
C PHE A 121 1.18 1.96 12.86
N MET A 122 0.40 1.15 13.56
CA MET A 122 0.30 -0.28 13.33
C MET A 122 -0.78 -0.56 12.29
N ASP A 123 -0.45 -1.29 11.22
CA ASP A 123 -1.34 -1.62 10.11
C ASP A 123 -1.62 -3.13 10.06
N PRO A 124 -2.84 -3.57 10.43
CA PRO A 124 -3.29 -4.93 10.18
C PRO A 124 -3.61 -5.12 8.70
N HIS A 125 -2.60 -5.56 7.97
CA HIS A 125 -2.56 -5.60 6.53
C HIS A 125 -3.20 -6.85 5.94
N GLN A 126 -3.89 -6.68 4.82
CA GLN A 126 -4.38 -7.76 3.97
C GLN A 126 -4.49 -7.28 2.52
N ASP A 127 -4.32 -8.21 1.59
CA ASP A 127 -4.77 -8.06 0.21
C ASP A 127 -5.54 -9.32 -0.17
N VAL A 128 -6.71 -9.13 -0.80
CA VAL A 128 -7.56 -10.25 -1.27
C VAL A 128 -7.67 -11.38 -0.23
N TRP A 129 -7.84 -11.02 1.03
CA TRP A 129 -8.00 -11.88 2.22
C TRP A 129 -6.75 -12.61 2.71
N SER A 130 -6.11 -13.44 1.88
CA SER A 130 -5.08 -14.39 2.34
C SER A 130 -4.08 -14.72 1.23
N ARG A 131 -2.88 -15.17 1.58
CA ARG A 131 -1.93 -15.70 0.57
C ARG A 131 -2.49 -16.90 -0.19
N PHE A 132 -3.37 -17.66 0.44
CA PHE A 132 -4.07 -18.79 -0.15
C PHE A 132 -5.18 -18.40 -1.13
N SER A 133 -5.59 -17.14 -1.14
CA SER A 133 -6.51 -16.55 -2.12
C SER A 133 -5.78 -15.59 -3.09
N GLY A 134 -4.45 -15.68 -3.15
CA GLY A 134 -3.61 -14.95 -4.09
C GLY A 134 -3.14 -13.59 -3.59
N GLY A 135 -3.22 -13.32 -2.28
CA GLY A 135 -2.76 -12.06 -1.68
C GLY A 135 -2.00 -12.23 -0.38
N SER A 136 -2.51 -11.64 0.71
CA SER A 136 -1.89 -11.67 2.04
C SER A 136 -2.93 -11.35 3.13
N GLY A 137 -2.64 -11.65 4.40
CA GLY A 137 -3.48 -11.19 5.53
C GLY A 137 -3.91 -12.30 6.47
N ALA A 138 -5.06 -12.92 6.20
CA ALA A 138 -5.70 -13.91 7.06
C ALA A 138 -5.04 -15.30 6.98
N PRO A 139 -4.93 -16.03 8.11
CA PRO A 139 -4.38 -17.38 8.15
C PRO A 139 -5.27 -18.42 7.45
N MET A 140 -4.66 -19.54 7.05
CA MET A 140 -5.32 -20.60 6.28
C MET A 140 -6.59 -21.14 6.93
N TRP A 141 -6.59 -21.27 8.26
CA TRP A 141 -7.73 -21.81 9.02
C TRP A 141 -9.01 -20.99 8.81
N THR A 142 -8.92 -19.71 8.45
CA THR A 142 -10.09 -18.87 8.16
C THR A 142 -10.84 -19.33 6.91
N LEU A 143 -10.11 -19.83 5.90
CA LEU A 143 -10.72 -20.40 4.69
C LEU A 143 -11.43 -21.70 5.00
N TYR A 144 -10.79 -22.57 5.80
CA TYR A 144 -11.43 -23.79 6.28
C TYR A 144 -12.65 -23.49 7.14
N ALA A 145 -12.58 -22.50 8.04
CA ALA A 145 -13.73 -22.04 8.81
C ALA A 145 -14.88 -21.59 7.90
N CYS A 146 -14.59 -20.91 6.79
CA CYS A 146 -15.58 -20.53 5.76
C CYS A 146 -16.10 -21.70 4.91
N GLY A 147 -15.61 -22.92 5.11
CA GLY A 147 -15.99 -24.10 4.34
C GLY A 147 -15.27 -24.23 3.01
N LEU A 148 -14.17 -23.51 2.79
CA LEU A 148 -13.43 -23.47 1.52
C LEU A 148 -12.16 -24.32 1.57
N ASP A 149 -11.83 -24.95 0.44
CA ASP A 149 -10.61 -25.74 0.26
C ASP A 149 -9.61 -25.02 -0.66
N PRO A 150 -8.52 -24.42 -0.10
CA PRO A 150 -7.56 -23.66 -0.89
C PRO A 150 -6.83 -24.50 -1.95
N GLN A 151 -6.78 -25.83 -1.81
CA GLN A 151 -6.12 -26.70 -2.80
C GLN A 151 -6.89 -26.79 -4.12
N HIS A 152 -8.19 -26.50 -4.11
CA HIS A 152 -9.04 -26.55 -5.31
C HIS A 152 -9.24 -25.19 -5.99
N PHE A 153 -8.69 -24.10 -5.44
CA PHE A 153 -8.94 -22.75 -5.98
C PHE A 153 -8.39 -22.57 -7.40
N ALA A 154 -7.25 -23.18 -7.73
CA ALA A 154 -6.68 -23.10 -9.07
C ALA A 154 -7.58 -23.77 -10.11
N ILE A 155 -8.06 -24.99 -9.85
CA ILE A 155 -8.88 -25.74 -10.82
C ILE A 155 -10.30 -25.17 -10.95
N THR A 156 -10.87 -24.61 -9.88
CA THR A 156 -12.20 -23.97 -9.93
C THR A 156 -12.13 -22.51 -10.40
N GLU A 157 -10.92 -21.97 -10.60
CA GLU A 157 -10.63 -20.54 -10.65
C GLU A 157 -11.30 -19.71 -9.54
N GLY A 158 -11.43 -20.32 -8.34
CA GLY A 158 -11.98 -19.67 -7.15
C GLY A 158 -11.11 -18.50 -6.68
N ALA A 159 -9.80 -18.61 -6.93
CA ALA A 159 -8.80 -17.56 -6.83
C ALA A 159 -7.64 -17.87 -7.79
N LEU A 160 -7.00 -16.86 -8.34
CA LEU A 160 -5.75 -16.99 -9.08
C LEU A 160 -4.58 -16.73 -8.13
N VAL A 161 -3.78 -17.75 -7.88
CA VAL A 161 -2.67 -17.72 -6.92
C VAL A 161 -1.36 -18.04 -7.63
N GLN A 162 -0.36 -17.17 -7.49
CA GLN A 162 0.92 -17.33 -8.17
C GLN A 162 1.65 -18.62 -7.74
N ASN A 163 1.58 -18.98 -6.45
CA ASN A 163 2.23 -20.18 -5.89
C ASN A 163 1.73 -21.49 -6.53
N THR A 164 0.50 -21.47 -7.07
CA THR A 164 -0.12 -22.63 -7.75
C THR A 164 -0.19 -22.47 -9.26
N TYR A 165 0.33 -21.37 -9.80
CA TYR A 165 0.28 -21.10 -11.23
C TYR A 165 1.32 -21.99 -11.95
N PRO A 166 0.99 -22.60 -13.11
CA PRO A 166 1.87 -23.60 -13.74
C PRO A 166 3.31 -23.11 -14.00
N ASP A 167 3.46 -21.84 -14.37
CA ASP A 167 4.75 -21.16 -14.44
C ASP A 167 4.65 -19.80 -13.73
N PRO A 168 5.11 -19.69 -12.47
CA PRO A 168 5.01 -18.48 -11.67
C PRO A 168 5.63 -17.24 -12.33
N SER A 169 6.62 -17.41 -13.23
CA SER A 169 7.27 -16.29 -13.94
C SER A 169 6.38 -15.65 -15.00
N THR A 170 5.34 -16.37 -15.44
CA THR A 170 4.35 -15.91 -16.43
C THR A 170 3.04 -15.43 -15.80
N PHE A 171 2.97 -15.39 -14.47
CA PHE A 171 1.79 -14.91 -13.75
C PHE A 171 1.44 -13.49 -14.21
N PRO A 172 0.23 -13.25 -14.77
CA PRO A 172 -0.05 -11.98 -15.43
C PRO A 172 -0.02 -10.78 -14.46
N LYS A 173 0.67 -9.70 -14.87
CA LYS A 173 0.79 -8.44 -14.12
C LYS A 173 -0.58 -7.96 -13.60
N MET A 174 -0.70 -7.63 -12.32
CA MET A 174 -1.93 -7.10 -11.68
C MET A 174 -3.17 -8.02 -11.75
N ILE A 175 -3.05 -9.29 -12.16
CA ILE A 175 -4.23 -10.17 -12.25
C ILE A 175 -4.74 -10.59 -10.87
N TRP A 176 -3.87 -10.60 -9.86
CA TRP A 176 -4.21 -10.96 -8.47
C TRP A 176 -5.35 -10.08 -7.92
N ALA A 177 -5.39 -8.80 -8.28
CA ALA A 177 -6.44 -7.89 -7.82
C ALA A 177 -7.84 -8.26 -8.37
N SER A 178 -7.93 -9.07 -9.43
CA SER A 178 -9.21 -9.64 -9.90
C SER A 178 -9.81 -10.62 -8.89
N ASN A 179 -9.02 -11.17 -7.96
CA ASN A 179 -9.50 -12.11 -6.94
C ASN A 179 -10.58 -11.51 -6.04
N TYR A 180 -10.60 -10.18 -5.81
CA TYR A 180 -11.71 -9.51 -5.10
C TYR A 180 -13.09 -9.81 -5.70
N THR A 181 -13.14 -10.17 -6.98
CA THR A 181 -14.37 -10.46 -7.74
C THR A 181 -14.53 -11.93 -8.10
N ARG A 182 -13.73 -12.82 -7.49
CA ARG A 182 -13.85 -14.28 -7.61
C ARG A 182 -14.48 -14.88 -6.37
N LEU A 183 -14.90 -16.14 -6.47
CA LEU A 183 -15.69 -16.84 -5.47
C LEU A 183 -15.11 -16.69 -4.06
N VAL A 184 -13.81 -16.89 -3.89
CA VAL A 184 -13.19 -16.97 -2.56
C VAL A 184 -13.35 -15.63 -1.83
N CYS A 185 -12.89 -14.52 -2.41
CA CYS A 185 -13.05 -13.20 -1.80
C CYS A 185 -14.52 -12.79 -1.68
N GLN A 186 -15.34 -13.08 -2.69
CA GLN A 186 -16.79 -12.84 -2.65
C GLN A 186 -17.44 -13.48 -1.42
N VAL A 187 -17.08 -14.74 -1.11
CA VAL A 187 -17.60 -15.48 0.03
C VAL A 187 -17.03 -14.94 1.34
N VAL A 188 -15.71 -14.94 1.50
CA VAL A 188 -15.07 -14.65 2.81
C VAL A 188 -15.38 -13.25 3.31
N PHE A 189 -15.37 -12.22 2.44
CA PHE A 189 -15.72 -10.86 2.85
C PHE A 189 -17.21 -10.72 3.20
N THR A 190 -18.10 -11.41 2.48
CA THR A 190 -19.53 -11.44 2.84
C THR A 190 -19.76 -12.13 4.18
N LEU A 191 -19.07 -13.24 4.46
CA LEU A 191 -19.16 -13.91 5.75
C LEU A 191 -18.57 -13.03 6.87
N PHE A 192 -17.42 -12.39 6.63
CA PHE A 192 -16.75 -11.54 7.60
C PHE A 192 -17.56 -10.30 7.99
N PHE A 193 -18.22 -9.63 7.04
CA PHE A 193 -18.96 -8.39 7.35
C PHE A 193 -20.45 -8.61 7.59
N ALA A 194 -21.08 -9.58 6.91
CA ALA A 194 -22.54 -9.74 6.89
C ALA A 194 -23.02 -11.20 6.98
N GLY A 195 -22.21 -12.10 7.57
CA GLY A 195 -22.56 -13.51 7.74
C GLY A 195 -23.86 -13.73 8.50
N LYS A 196 -24.24 -12.88 9.46
CA LYS A 196 -25.53 -12.99 10.17
C LYS A 196 -26.73 -12.74 9.27
N ASP A 197 -26.56 -11.88 8.28
CA ASP A 197 -27.66 -11.42 7.42
C ASP A 197 -27.80 -12.31 6.19
N PHE A 198 -26.69 -12.72 5.58
CA PHE A 198 -26.70 -13.49 4.33
C PHE A 198 -26.35 -14.97 4.50
N ALA A 199 -25.72 -15.37 5.61
CA ALA A 199 -25.37 -16.76 5.90
C ALA A 199 -25.76 -17.19 7.34
N PRO A 200 -27.01 -16.99 7.79
CA PRO A 200 -27.42 -17.27 9.17
C PRO A 200 -27.20 -18.71 9.64
N LYS A 201 -27.13 -19.69 8.71
CA LYS A 201 -26.82 -21.09 9.05
C LYS A 201 -25.34 -21.35 9.30
N ALA A 202 -24.47 -20.43 8.91
CA ALA A 202 -23.02 -20.56 9.04
C ALA A 202 -22.62 -20.34 10.51
N ILE A 203 -22.68 -21.39 11.32
CA ILE A 203 -22.43 -21.35 12.75
C ILE A 203 -21.31 -22.32 13.11
N ILE A 204 -20.32 -21.81 13.85
CA ILE A 204 -19.21 -22.56 14.45
C ILE A 204 -19.18 -22.24 15.94
N ASP A 205 -19.06 -23.26 16.78
CA ASP A 205 -19.00 -23.13 18.25
C ASP A 205 -20.17 -22.33 18.84
N GLY A 206 -21.37 -22.52 18.26
CA GLY A 206 -22.58 -21.82 18.67
C GLY A 206 -22.62 -20.33 18.27
N LYS A 207 -21.65 -19.87 17.47
CA LYS A 207 -21.51 -18.49 17.02
C LYS A 207 -21.61 -18.38 15.51
N ASN A 208 -22.27 -17.34 15.00
CA ASN A 208 -22.27 -17.08 13.56
C ASN A 208 -20.83 -16.80 13.07
N ILE A 209 -20.51 -17.26 11.86
CA ILE A 209 -19.19 -17.12 11.23
C ILE A 209 -18.69 -15.67 11.19
N GLN A 210 -19.61 -14.70 11.04
CA GLN A 210 -19.27 -13.28 11.09
C GLN A 210 -18.59 -12.93 12.40
N ASP A 211 -19.27 -13.18 13.51
CA ASP A 211 -18.75 -12.83 14.82
C ASP A 211 -17.56 -13.73 15.17
N TYR A 212 -17.52 -14.99 14.71
CA TYR A 212 -16.38 -15.89 14.93
C TYR A 212 -15.11 -15.29 14.32
N LEU A 213 -15.12 -14.95 13.02
CA LEU A 213 -13.95 -14.37 12.35
C LEU A 213 -13.59 -12.99 12.89
N GLN A 214 -14.58 -12.12 13.14
CA GLN A 214 -14.31 -10.77 13.67
C GLN A 214 -13.71 -10.82 15.07
N ASP A 215 -14.21 -11.66 15.98
CA ASP A 215 -13.66 -11.75 17.33
C ASP A 215 -12.25 -12.32 17.33
N HIS A 216 -11.95 -13.33 16.50
CA HIS A 216 -10.59 -13.88 16.40
C HIS A 216 -9.61 -12.85 15.82
N TYR A 217 -9.98 -12.15 14.74
CA TYR A 217 -9.18 -11.07 14.18
C TYR A 217 -8.90 -9.96 15.21
N ILE A 218 -9.95 -9.47 15.88
CA ILE A 218 -9.83 -8.42 16.91
C ILE A 218 -9.03 -8.91 18.12
N ALA A 219 -9.19 -10.18 18.52
CA ALA A 219 -8.44 -10.77 19.62
C ALA A 219 -6.95 -10.93 19.28
N ALA A 220 -6.62 -11.33 18.05
CA ALA A 220 -5.23 -11.43 17.58
C ALA A 220 -4.55 -10.06 17.58
N CYS A 221 -5.16 -9.05 16.95
CA CYS A 221 -4.66 -7.67 16.98
C CYS A 221 -4.59 -7.12 18.42
N GLY A 222 -5.61 -7.41 19.24
CA GLY A 222 -5.65 -6.98 20.65
C GLY A 222 -4.61 -7.64 21.52
N HIS A 223 -4.24 -8.89 21.23
CA HIS A 223 -3.15 -9.57 21.91
C HIS A 223 -1.81 -8.92 21.57
N LEU A 224 -1.53 -8.66 20.30
CA LEU A 224 -0.33 -7.89 19.90
C LEU A 224 -0.30 -6.52 20.59
N ALA A 225 -1.40 -5.77 20.56
CA ALA A 225 -1.55 -4.46 21.21
C ALA A 225 -1.26 -4.53 22.71
N LYS A 226 -1.82 -5.53 23.40
CA LYS A 226 -1.61 -5.73 24.83
C LYS A 226 -0.15 -6.04 25.14
N ARG A 227 0.50 -6.89 24.35
CA ARG A 227 1.90 -7.27 24.55
C ARG A 227 2.87 -6.11 24.30
N ILE A 228 2.56 -5.26 23.32
CA ILE A 228 3.24 -3.98 23.10
C ILE A 228 3.09 -3.06 24.32
N HIS A 229 1.88 -2.92 24.87
CA HIS A 229 1.64 -2.10 26.07
C HIS A 229 2.41 -2.63 27.29
N GLU A 230 2.39 -3.94 27.52
CA GLU A 230 3.11 -4.62 28.61
C GLU A 230 4.64 -4.46 28.50
N ALA A 231 5.17 -4.21 27.30
CA ALA A 231 6.57 -3.89 27.09
C ALA A 231 6.99 -2.59 27.82
N GLY A 232 6.05 -1.67 28.04
CA GLY A 232 6.16 -0.51 28.94
C GLY A 232 6.91 0.70 28.38
N ASP A 233 7.52 0.58 27.20
CA ASP A 233 8.41 1.58 26.61
C ASP A 233 8.08 1.95 25.15
N LEU A 234 6.94 1.53 24.60
CA LEU A 234 6.57 1.77 23.20
C LEU A 234 5.35 2.70 23.01
N ASP A 235 4.56 2.90 24.06
CA ASP A 235 3.37 3.75 24.06
C ASP A 235 3.73 5.21 23.80
N HIS A 236 3.04 5.84 22.84
CA HIS A 236 3.26 7.22 22.36
C HIS A 236 4.65 7.51 21.79
N ASP A 237 5.62 6.60 21.95
CA ASP A 237 6.96 6.67 21.41
C ASP A 237 7.60 5.26 21.33
N PRO A 238 7.68 4.65 20.14
CA PRO A 238 7.43 5.27 18.83
C PRO A 238 5.96 5.16 18.37
N ILE A 239 5.11 4.38 19.02
CA ILE A 239 3.77 4.05 18.52
C ILE A 239 2.79 5.18 18.83
N VAL A 240 2.33 5.86 17.78
CA VAL A 240 1.40 7.00 17.88
C VAL A 240 -0.04 6.65 17.54
N GLY A 241 -0.30 5.54 16.85
CA GLY A 241 -1.66 5.16 16.46
C GLY A 241 -1.81 3.76 15.87
N TRP A 242 -3.05 3.45 15.52
CA TRP A 242 -3.49 2.16 14.99
C TRP A 242 -4.41 2.37 13.81
N GLU A 243 -4.15 1.69 12.70
CA GLU A 243 -5.04 1.64 11.55
C GLU A 243 -6.05 0.49 11.68
N SER A 244 -7.22 0.67 11.07
CA SER A 244 -8.37 -0.20 11.24
C SER A 244 -8.24 -1.57 10.59
N LEU A 245 -8.15 -1.59 9.26
CA LEU A 245 -8.03 -2.78 8.41
C LEU A 245 -7.62 -2.27 7.03
N ASN A 246 -6.58 -2.84 6.44
CA ASN A 246 -6.17 -2.46 5.10
C ASN A 246 -7.27 -2.77 4.06
N GLU A 247 -7.63 -1.77 3.25
CA GLU A 247 -8.49 -1.86 2.07
C GLU A 247 -9.74 -2.77 2.24
N PRO A 248 -10.67 -2.44 3.16
CA PRO A 248 -11.82 -3.29 3.43
C PRO A 248 -12.69 -3.49 2.18
N ASN A 249 -13.03 -4.75 1.87
CA ASN A 249 -13.83 -5.12 0.72
C ASN A 249 -15.20 -5.68 1.14
N LYS A 250 -16.25 -5.41 0.34
CA LYS A 250 -17.64 -5.79 0.65
C LYS A 250 -18.04 -7.20 0.20
N GLY A 251 -17.21 -7.91 -0.57
CA GLY A 251 -17.58 -9.17 -1.19
C GLY A 251 -18.86 -9.01 -2.04
N LEU A 252 -19.85 -9.88 -1.83
CA LEU A 252 -21.16 -9.81 -2.49
C LEU A 252 -22.12 -8.78 -1.89
N ILE A 253 -21.82 -8.14 -0.76
CA ILE A 253 -22.75 -7.23 -0.08
C ILE A 253 -23.09 -6.05 -1.01
N GLY A 254 -24.38 -5.88 -1.29
CA GLY A 254 -24.91 -4.87 -2.21
C GLY A 254 -25.05 -5.33 -3.67
N TYR A 255 -24.71 -6.57 -4.02
CA TYR A 255 -24.97 -7.10 -5.36
C TYR A 255 -26.47 -7.20 -5.63
N GLN A 256 -26.95 -6.35 -6.54
CA GLN A 256 -28.36 -6.28 -6.94
C GLN A 256 -28.76 -7.39 -7.93
N ASP A 257 -27.79 -7.96 -8.64
CA ASP A 257 -28.00 -9.08 -9.56
C ASP A 257 -26.70 -9.88 -9.73
N ILE A 258 -26.62 -11.07 -9.17
CA ILE A 258 -25.42 -11.94 -9.25
C ILE A 258 -25.16 -12.49 -10.66
N THR A 259 -26.11 -12.38 -11.58
CA THR A 259 -26.02 -12.94 -12.94
C THR A 259 -25.33 -12.02 -13.94
N VAL A 260 -24.95 -10.80 -13.51
CA VAL A 260 -24.26 -9.81 -14.33
C VAL A 260 -23.03 -9.29 -13.61
N ILE A 261 -22.05 -8.80 -14.37
CA ILE A 261 -20.91 -8.08 -13.81
C ILE A 261 -21.42 -6.67 -13.45
N PRO A 262 -21.29 -6.22 -12.18
CA PRO A 262 -21.75 -4.89 -11.79
C PRO A 262 -21.08 -3.79 -12.59
N LYS A 263 -21.78 -2.67 -12.81
CA LYS A 263 -21.26 -1.55 -13.63
C LYS A 263 -20.12 -0.82 -12.94
N GLU A 264 -20.15 -0.81 -11.61
CA GLU A 264 -19.18 -0.24 -10.71
C GLU A 264 -17.86 -1.04 -10.69
N GLN A 265 -17.85 -2.32 -11.09
CA GLN A 265 -16.63 -3.12 -11.19
C GLN A 265 -15.76 -2.62 -12.36
N GLN A 266 -14.84 -1.71 -12.08
CA GLN A 266 -13.93 -1.13 -13.09
C GLN A 266 -12.74 -2.03 -13.41
N LEU A 267 -12.28 -2.84 -12.46
CA LEU A 267 -11.16 -3.76 -12.68
C LEU A 267 -11.64 -5.06 -13.31
N LYS A 268 -11.34 -5.26 -14.60
CA LYS A 268 -11.63 -6.50 -15.35
C LYS A 268 -10.40 -6.93 -16.14
N LYS A 269 -9.80 -8.06 -15.76
CA LYS A 269 -8.56 -8.57 -16.35
C LYS A 269 -8.52 -10.09 -16.32
N GLY A 270 -8.06 -10.70 -17.40
CA GLY A 270 -8.10 -12.16 -17.55
C GLY A 270 -9.54 -12.66 -17.54
N THR A 271 -9.77 -13.88 -17.07
CA THR A 271 -11.11 -14.42 -16.84
C THR A 271 -11.85 -13.57 -15.80
N THR A 272 -13.04 -13.09 -16.12
CA THR A 272 -13.84 -12.21 -15.25
C THR A 272 -15.25 -12.79 -15.12
N PRO A 273 -15.50 -13.68 -14.15
CA PRO A 273 -16.80 -14.29 -13.96
C PRO A 273 -17.80 -13.31 -13.35
N THR A 274 -19.09 -13.48 -13.68
CA THR A 274 -20.18 -13.00 -12.83
C THR A 274 -20.14 -13.73 -11.48
N ALA A 275 -20.73 -13.18 -10.43
CA ALA A 275 -20.86 -13.88 -9.15
C ALA A 275 -21.55 -15.24 -9.32
N TRP A 276 -22.54 -15.32 -10.20
CA TRP A 276 -23.20 -16.57 -10.55
C TRP A 276 -22.27 -17.60 -11.21
N GLN A 277 -21.49 -17.20 -12.21
CA GLN A 277 -20.49 -18.08 -12.83
C GLN A 277 -19.44 -18.54 -11.81
N ALA A 278 -19.00 -17.66 -10.92
CA ALA A 278 -18.05 -18.02 -9.85
C ALA A 278 -18.66 -19.04 -8.87
N ILE A 279 -19.95 -18.92 -8.54
CA ILE A 279 -20.70 -19.91 -7.74
C ILE A 279 -20.74 -21.27 -8.45
N LEU A 280 -20.99 -21.28 -9.76
CA LEU A 280 -21.03 -22.51 -10.55
C LEU A 280 -19.67 -23.18 -10.63
N THR A 281 -18.61 -22.47 -11.02
CA THR A 281 -17.25 -23.04 -11.10
C THR A 281 -16.74 -23.49 -9.73
N GLY A 282 -17.02 -22.72 -8.68
CA GLY A 282 -16.77 -23.12 -7.29
C GLY A 282 -17.46 -24.41 -6.86
N SER A 283 -18.62 -24.71 -7.45
CA SER A 283 -19.43 -25.89 -7.17
C SER A 283 -19.15 -27.04 -8.15
N GLY A 284 -18.06 -26.95 -8.92
CA GLY A 284 -17.62 -28.01 -9.82
C GLY A 284 -18.31 -28.04 -11.18
N ARG A 285 -18.97 -26.95 -11.59
CA ARG A 285 -19.65 -26.84 -12.90
C ARG A 285 -18.79 -26.09 -13.90
N ALA A 286 -18.69 -26.63 -15.11
CA ALA A 286 -18.01 -25.96 -16.19
C ALA A 286 -18.81 -24.74 -16.67
N CYS A 287 -18.14 -23.61 -16.92
CA CYS A 287 -18.76 -22.36 -17.36
C CYS A 287 -17.89 -21.65 -18.39
N GLU A 288 -18.50 -21.12 -19.45
CA GLU A 288 -17.84 -20.12 -20.29
C GLU A 288 -17.85 -18.77 -19.58
N VAL A 289 -16.67 -18.20 -19.40
CA VAL A 289 -16.42 -16.93 -18.71
C VAL A 289 -15.80 -15.94 -19.69
N GLU A 290 -16.17 -14.66 -19.61
CA GLU A 290 -15.57 -13.63 -20.44
C GLU A 290 -14.11 -13.39 -20.05
N THR A 291 -13.24 -13.21 -21.04
CA THR A 291 -11.87 -12.76 -20.83
C THR A 291 -11.72 -11.29 -21.17
N TRP A 292 -10.92 -10.57 -20.40
CA TRP A 292 -10.73 -9.13 -20.49
C TRP A 292 -9.26 -8.76 -20.52
N GLU A 293 -8.93 -7.74 -21.31
CA GLU A 293 -7.61 -7.11 -21.39
C GLU A 293 -7.73 -5.61 -21.15
N PHE A 294 -6.61 -4.96 -20.82
CA PHE A 294 -6.56 -3.52 -20.60
C PHE A 294 -5.91 -2.82 -21.80
N GLY A 295 -6.65 -1.93 -22.43
CA GLY A 295 -6.14 -0.98 -23.42
C GLY A 295 -5.95 0.41 -22.82
N GLY A 296 -5.55 1.38 -23.65
CA GLY A 296 -5.37 2.78 -23.21
C GLY A 296 -6.64 3.42 -22.65
N MET A 297 -7.83 3.03 -23.13
CA MET A 297 -9.10 3.60 -22.67
C MET A 297 -9.78 2.78 -21.56
N GLY A 298 -9.07 1.82 -20.94
CA GLY A 298 -9.61 0.93 -19.92
C GLY A 298 -9.83 -0.51 -20.40
N PRO A 299 -10.60 -1.31 -19.64
CA PRO A 299 -10.78 -2.73 -19.92
C PRO A 299 -11.69 -2.95 -21.14
N TYR A 300 -11.34 -3.91 -21.98
CA TYR A 300 -12.19 -4.40 -23.08
C TYR A 300 -12.26 -5.94 -23.06
N LYS A 301 -13.38 -6.48 -23.51
CA LYS A 301 -13.57 -7.92 -23.64
C LYS A 301 -12.68 -8.44 -24.78
N SER A 302 -11.73 -9.32 -24.44
CA SER A 302 -10.81 -9.95 -25.39
C SER A 302 -11.33 -11.27 -25.94
N GLY A 303 -12.26 -11.93 -25.25
CA GLY A 303 -12.77 -13.23 -25.66
C GLY A 303 -13.63 -13.93 -24.61
N THR A 304 -13.64 -15.26 -24.67
CA THR A 304 -14.25 -16.17 -23.69
C THR A 304 -13.31 -17.36 -23.45
N ALA A 305 -13.37 -17.92 -22.24
CA ALA A 305 -12.65 -19.14 -21.86
C ALA A 305 -13.61 -20.10 -21.14
N LEU A 306 -13.49 -21.39 -21.44
CA LEU A 306 -14.18 -22.44 -20.69
C LEU A 306 -13.36 -22.74 -19.43
N ILE A 307 -13.95 -22.50 -18.26
CA ILE A 307 -13.41 -22.94 -16.99
C ILE A 307 -14.09 -24.27 -16.66
N ASP A 308 -13.30 -25.34 -16.56
CA ASP A 308 -13.80 -26.69 -16.24
C ASP A 308 -13.13 -27.22 -14.97
N PRO A 309 -13.84 -27.13 -13.82
CA PRO A 309 -13.35 -27.69 -12.56
C PRO A 309 -13.30 -29.23 -12.52
N GLN A 310 -13.81 -29.92 -13.55
CA GLN A 310 -13.85 -31.39 -13.65
C GLN A 310 -14.57 -32.04 -12.46
N GLY A 311 -15.62 -31.40 -11.96
CA GLY A 311 -16.38 -31.85 -10.79
C GLY A 311 -15.72 -31.57 -9.43
N GLN A 312 -14.49 -31.04 -9.40
CA GLN A 312 -13.85 -30.61 -8.15
C GLN A 312 -14.50 -29.33 -7.63
N SER A 313 -14.57 -29.18 -6.31
CA SER A 313 -15.24 -28.05 -5.68
C SER A 313 -14.28 -27.23 -4.82
N ALA A 314 -14.47 -25.91 -4.84
CA ALA A 314 -13.80 -25.00 -3.92
C ALA A 314 -14.31 -25.13 -2.47
N TRP A 315 -15.39 -25.87 -2.25
CA TRP A 315 -15.92 -26.18 -0.92
C TRP A 315 -15.26 -27.43 -0.35
N LEU A 316 -15.03 -27.43 0.96
CA LEU A 316 -14.58 -28.60 1.71
C LEU A 316 -15.52 -29.79 1.49
N SER A 317 -14.97 -31.01 1.46
CA SER A 317 -15.78 -32.22 1.35
C SER A 317 -16.64 -32.45 2.60
N ALA A 318 -17.69 -33.27 2.47
CA ALA A 318 -18.58 -33.60 3.59
C ALA A 318 -17.85 -34.36 4.71
N GLU A 319 -16.74 -35.02 4.37
CA GLU A 319 -15.89 -35.82 5.25
C GLU A 319 -14.70 -35.03 5.83
N HIS A 320 -14.60 -33.71 5.55
CA HIS A 320 -13.51 -32.90 6.09
C HIS A 320 -13.48 -32.94 7.62
N ASP A 321 -12.27 -33.08 8.16
CA ASP A 321 -12.05 -33.23 9.59
C ASP A 321 -11.85 -31.87 10.28
N ASP A 322 -12.95 -31.31 10.78
CA ASP A 322 -12.93 -30.09 11.60
C ASP A 322 -12.17 -30.28 12.94
N THR A 323 -11.87 -31.52 13.37
CA THR A 323 -11.15 -31.74 14.65
C THR A 323 -9.72 -31.21 14.61
N LYS A 324 -9.15 -30.98 13.41
CA LYS A 324 -7.84 -30.35 13.21
C LYS A 324 -7.70 -29.03 13.97
N TYR A 325 -8.69 -28.14 13.89
CA TYR A 325 -8.69 -26.84 14.58
C TYR A 325 -9.62 -26.82 15.81
N GLY A 326 -10.23 -27.95 16.15
CA GLY A 326 -10.97 -28.14 17.40
C GLY A 326 -12.34 -27.46 17.47
N TRP A 327 -12.81 -26.85 16.38
CA TRP A 327 -14.12 -26.22 16.33
C TRP A 327 -15.23 -27.21 15.98
N LYS A 328 -16.48 -26.82 16.24
CA LYS A 328 -17.67 -27.61 15.92
C LYS A 328 -18.64 -26.81 15.06
N ARG A 329 -18.93 -27.32 13.86
CA ARG A 329 -20.01 -26.78 13.01
C ARG A 329 -21.38 -27.16 13.52
N ASP A 330 -22.31 -26.23 13.39
CA ASP A 330 -23.72 -26.52 13.57
C ASP A 330 -24.20 -27.50 12.47
N PRO A 331 -25.05 -28.50 12.80
CA PRO A 331 -25.58 -29.43 11.80
C PRO A 331 -26.33 -28.77 10.63
N GLY A 332 -26.79 -27.52 10.82
CA GLY A 332 -27.41 -26.71 9.77
C GLY A 332 -26.44 -26.21 8.69
N TRP A 333 -25.13 -26.19 8.96
CA TRP A 333 -24.07 -25.91 8.00
C TRP A 333 -23.47 -27.20 7.45
N ARG A 334 -23.91 -27.60 6.26
CA ARG A 334 -23.45 -28.84 5.62
C ARG A 334 -22.20 -28.57 4.77
N LEU A 335 -21.11 -29.27 5.06
CA LEU A 335 -19.94 -29.31 4.17
C LEU A 335 -20.25 -30.14 2.91
N GLY A 336 -19.45 -29.97 1.85
CA GLY A 336 -19.69 -30.55 0.53
C GLY A 336 -20.75 -29.82 -0.30
N GLU A 337 -21.41 -28.81 0.26
CA GLU A 337 -22.46 -28.03 -0.42
C GLU A 337 -22.12 -26.54 -0.44
N CYS A 338 -22.38 -25.87 -1.57
CA CYS A 338 -22.25 -24.42 -1.67
C CYS A 338 -23.11 -23.70 -0.63
N ILE A 339 -22.50 -22.81 0.15
CA ILE A 339 -23.19 -22.11 1.25
C ILE A 339 -24.42 -21.34 0.76
N TRP A 340 -24.37 -20.78 -0.45
CA TRP A 340 -25.49 -20.03 -1.03
C TRP A 340 -26.65 -20.94 -1.48
N ALA A 341 -26.37 -22.17 -1.91
CA ALA A 341 -27.43 -23.16 -2.16
C ALA A 341 -28.18 -23.50 -0.86
N GLN A 342 -27.44 -23.64 0.24
CA GLN A 342 -28.02 -23.92 1.57
C GLN A 342 -28.94 -22.79 2.07
N HIS A 343 -28.79 -21.57 1.54
CA HIS A 343 -29.62 -20.40 1.83
C HIS A 343 -30.68 -20.12 0.74
N GLY A 344 -30.84 -21.01 -0.24
CA GLY A 344 -31.86 -20.91 -1.28
C GLY A 344 -31.61 -19.78 -2.28
N VAL A 345 -30.34 -19.44 -2.52
CA VAL A 345 -29.93 -18.49 -3.57
C VAL A 345 -30.02 -19.15 -4.94
N TRP A 346 -29.72 -20.44 -5.03
CA TRP A 346 -29.77 -21.24 -6.27
C TRP A 346 -30.07 -22.72 -5.98
N ASP A 347 -30.48 -23.46 -7.01
CA ASP A 347 -30.81 -24.89 -6.95
C ASP A 347 -29.71 -25.74 -7.62
N PRO A 348 -28.95 -26.56 -6.86
CA PRO A 348 -27.88 -27.39 -7.39
C PRO A 348 -28.32 -28.61 -8.19
N ALA A 349 -29.61 -28.95 -8.19
CA ALA A 349 -30.14 -30.09 -8.97
C ALA A 349 -30.30 -29.75 -10.46
N ASN A 350 -30.47 -28.47 -10.80
CA ASN A 350 -30.74 -28.01 -12.16
C ASN A 350 -29.96 -26.73 -12.54
N ASP A 351 -29.03 -26.29 -11.68
CA ASP A 351 -28.18 -25.13 -11.87
C ASP A 351 -28.97 -23.83 -12.17
N ASN A 352 -30.09 -23.62 -11.46
CA ASN A 352 -30.91 -22.40 -11.60
C ASN A 352 -30.71 -21.41 -10.45
N VAL A 353 -30.59 -20.12 -10.78
CA VAL A 353 -30.65 -19.03 -9.80
C VAL A 353 -32.08 -18.85 -9.31
N LEU A 354 -32.27 -18.84 -7.99
CA LEU A 354 -33.56 -18.64 -7.35
C LEU A 354 -33.75 -17.20 -6.84
N LYS A 355 -32.67 -16.56 -6.37
CA LYS A 355 -32.67 -15.20 -5.82
C LYS A 355 -31.45 -14.42 -6.30
N LYS A 356 -31.62 -13.66 -7.38
CA LYS A 356 -30.52 -12.92 -8.00
C LYS A 356 -30.05 -11.71 -7.20
N ASP A 357 -30.93 -11.14 -6.38
CA ASP A 357 -30.78 -9.92 -5.59
C ASP A 357 -30.59 -10.20 -4.09
N TYR A 358 -30.26 -11.45 -3.73
CA TYR A 358 -30.18 -11.91 -2.33
C TYR A 358 -29.27 -11.05 -1.44
N PHE A 359 -28.20 -10.48 -2.02
CA PHE A 359 -27.24 -9.64 -1.30
C PHE A 359 -27.50 -8.13 -1.45
N GLY A 360 -28.51 -7.75 -2.24
CA GLY A 360 -28.79 -6.36 -2.61
C GLY A 360 -29.71 -5.62 -1.65
N THR A 361 -30.33 -6.32 -0.69
CA THR A 361 -31.30 -5.75 0.25
C THR A 361 -30.98 -6.19 1.68
N ASP A 362 -31.08 -5.26 2.63
CA ASP A 362 -30.94 -5.56 4.05
C ASP A 362 -32.17 -6.35 4.54
N PRO A 363 -31.99 -7.59 5.05
CA PRO A 363 -33.10 -8.44 5.44
C PRO A 363 -33.86 -7.94 6.67
N LYS A 364 -33.29 -7.02 7.45
CA LYS A 364 -33.91 -6.49 8.69
C LYS A 364 -34.90 -5.36 8.42
N ASN A 365 -34.61 -4.52 7.42
CA ASN A 365 -35.39 -3.30 7.17
C ASN A 365 -35.85 -3.12 5.71
N GLY A 366 -35.39 -3.95 4.77
CA GLY A 366 -35.75 -3.88 3.36
C GLY A 366 -35.05 -2.75 2.58
N ALA A 367 -34.03 -2.11 3.13
CA ALA A 367 -33.26 -1.06 2.45
C ALA A 367 -32.38 -1.66 1.35
N ILE A 368 -32.26 -0.95 0.22
CA ILE A 368 -31.31 -1.29 -0.83
C ILE A 368 -29.90 -1.03 -0.30
N ILE A 369 -29.03 -2.01 -0.44
CA ILE A 369 -27.62 -1.92 -0.05
C ILE A 369 -26.81 -1.47 -1.26
N ASP A 370 -26.27 -0.26 -1.20
CA ASP A 370 -25.20 0.22 -2.06
C ASP A 370 -23.87 0.30 -1.28
N THR A 371 -22.81 0.83 -1.91
CA THR A 371 -21.52 0.97 -1.23
C THR A 371 -21.60 1.94 -0.05
N GLU A 372 -22.38 3.01 -0.14
CA GLU A 372 -22.54 3.97 0.96
C GLU A 372 -23.22 3.29 2.17
N TYR A 373 -24.26 2.49 1.92
CA TYR A 373 -24.93 1.70 2.95
C TYR A 373 -23.95 0.73 3.61
N PHE A 374 -23.14 0.02 2.82
CA PHE A 374 -22.09 -0.87 3.33
C PHE A 374 -21.14 -0.15 4.28
N THR A 375 -20.59 0.99 3.84
CA THR A 375 -19.63 1.79 4.61
C THR A 375 -20.23 2.28 5.93
N ASN A 376 -21.48 2.74 5.93
CA ASN A 376 -22.14 3.30 7.12
C ASN A 376 -22.67 2.25 8.11
N HIS A 377 -22.93 1.01 7.68
CA HIS A 377 -23.57 0.00 8.53
C HIS A 377 -22.64 -1.17 8.86
N TYR A 378 -22.09 -1.84 7.85
CA TYR A 378 -21.30 -3.06 8.06
C TYR A 378 -19.84 -2.74 8.39
N TRP A 379 -19.20 -1.85 7.61
CA TRP A 379 -17.83 -1.43 7.87
C TRP A 379 -17.72 -0.65 9.18
N LEU A 380 -18.57 0.37 9.37
CA LEU A 380 -18.52 1.19 10.59
C LEU A 380 -18.77 0.38 11.87
N ALA A 381 -19.63 -0.66 11.82
CA ALA A 381 -19.82 -1.56 12.95
C ALA A 381 -18.55 -2.33 13.32
N HIS A 382 -17.84 -2.86 12.32
CA HIS A 382 -16.55 -3.52 12.54
C HIS A 382 -15.50 -2.54 13.10
N TYR A 383 -15.39 -1.34 12.51
CA TYR A 383 -14.48 -0.30 12.97
C TYR A 383 -14.71 0.06 14.45
N ARG A 384 -15.98 0.20 14.88
CA ARG A 384 -16.32 0.47 16.30
C ARG A 384 -15.77 -0.61 17.22
N SER A 385 -15.94 -1.89 16.87
CA SER A 385 -15.42 -3.01 17.67
C SER A 385 -13.89 -2.97 17.76
N TYR A 386 -13.21 -2.75 16.64
CA TYR A 386 -11.74 -2.65 16.61
C TYR A 386 -11.23 -1.43 17.40
N LYS A 387 -11.83 -0.25 17.20
CA LYS A 387 -11.52 0.98 17.95
C LYS A 387 -11.68 0.76 19.46
N ASN A 388 -12.77 0.12 19.88
CA ASN A 388 -13.02 -0.16 21.29
C ASN A 388 -11.99 -1.10 21.89
N MET A 389 -11.55 -2.12 21.13
CA MET A 389 -10.44 -2.99 21.54
C MET A 389 -9.16 -2.18 21.74
N VAL A 390 -8.73 -1.40 20.75
CA VAL A 390 -7.49 -0.60 20.83
C VAL A 390 -7.56 0.35 22.03
N ARG A 391 -8.68 1.05 22.21
CA ARG A 391 -8.85 2.02 23.30
C ARG A 391 -9.01 1.43 24.68
N SER A 392 -9.37 0.15 24.79
CA SER A 392 -9.33 -0.55 26.08
C SER A 392 -7.90 -0.72 26.60
N ILE A 393 -6.90 -0.66 25.71
CA ILE A 393 -5.47 -0.78 26.00
C ILE A 393 -4.81 0.61 25.98
N PHE A 394 -5.12 1.42 24.96
CA PHE A 394 -4.56 2.74 24.72
C PHE A 394 -5.69 3.80 24.63
N PRO A 395 -6.16 4.36 25.75
CA PRO A 395 -7.32 5.27 25.77
C PRO A 395 -7.20 6.47 24.82
N ASP A 396 -5.98 7.00 24.68
CA ASP A 396 -5.68 8.18 23.86
C ASP A 396 -5.11 7.84 22.47
N ALA A 397 -5.28 6.60 22.00
CA ALA A 397 -4.76 6.19 20.68
C ALA A 397 -5.36 7.01 19.53
N MET A 398 -4.49 7.45 18.61
CA MET A 398 -4.92 7.95 17.32
C MET A 398 -5.41 6.78 16.47
N MET A 399 -6.60 6.93 15.91
CA MET A 399 -7.24 5.90 15.09
C MET A 399 -7.20 6.31 13.62
N PHE A 400 -6.37 5.64 12.83
CA PHE A 400 -6.34 5.78 11.38
C PHE A 400 -7.54 5.02 10.81
N PHE A 401 -8.52 5.76 10.27
CA PHE A 401 -9.73 5.21 9.68
C PHE A 401 -9.56 5.10 8.17
N GLN A 402 -9.42 3.87 7.69
CA GLN A 402 -9.34 3.58 6.27
C GLN A 402 -10.73 3.21 5.72
N PRO A 403 -11.34 4.01 4.83
CA PRO A 403 -12.53 3.58 4.10
C PRO A 403 -12.17 2.53 3.03
N PRO A 404 -13.16 1.83 2.46
CA PRO A 404 -12.95 1.11 1.21
C PRO A 404 -12.33 2.00 0.13
N VAL A 405 -11.41 1.45 -0.66
CA VAL A 405 -10.55 2.21 -1.58
C VAL A 405 -11.36 3.06 -2.57
N LEU A 406 -11.08 4.36 -2.61
CA LEU A 406 -11.75 5.36 -3.47
C LEU A 406 -13.28 5.45 -3.30
N GLU A 407 -13.86 4.81 -2.29
CA GLU A 407 -15.27 4.92 -1.97
C GLU A 407 -15.55 6.11 -1.06
N ILE A 408 -16.81 6.53 -1.01
CA ILE A 408 -17.22 7.63 -0.14
C ILE A 408 -17.10 7.17 1.32
N PRO A 409 -16.39 7.92 2.20
CA PRO A 409 -16.29 7.59 3.63
C PRO A 409 -17.65 7.68 4.35
N PRO A 410 -17.79 7.09 5.56
CA PRO A 410 -19.07 7.11 6.25
C PRO A 410 -19.47 8.54 6.68
N LYS A 411 -20.77 8.79 6.76
CA LYS A 411 -21.38 10.06 7.19
C LYS A 411 -21.41 10.14 8.72
N ILE A 412 -20.25 10.33 9.33
CA ILE A 412 -20.09 10.36 10.80
C ILE A 412 -19.92 11.75 11.39
N LYS A 413 -19.74 12.80 10.58
CA LYS A 413 -19.56 14.18 11.05
C LYS A 413 -20.66 14.62 12.02
N GLY A 414 -20.26 15.11 13.19
CA GLY A 414 -21.14 15.55 14.27
C GLY A 414 -21.85 14.43 15.03
N THR A 415 -21.56 13.16 14.72
CA THR A 415 -22.05 11.99 15.48
C THR A 415 -21.05 11.60 16.57
N GLU A 416 -21.38 10.59 17.38
CA GLU A 416 -20.45 10.02 18.37
C GLU A 416 -19.19 9.38 17.77
N ASP A 417 -19.23 9.02 16.47
CA ASP A 417 -18.08 8.49 15.76
C ASP A 417 -17.18 9.58 15.15
N ASP A 418 -17.60 10.86 15.16
CA ASP A 418 -16.75 12.03 14.83
C ASP A 418 -15.74 12.26 15.95
N ASP A 419 -14.73 11.41 15.96
CA ASP A 419 -13.80 11.25 17.06
C ASP A 419 -12.61 12.20 16.94
N PRO A 420 -12.30 13.03 17.96
CA PRO A 420 -11.22 14.03 17.87
C PRO A 420 -9.82 13.42 17.70
N ASN A 421 -9.65 12.13 17.98
CA ASN A 421 -8.39 11.40 17.78
C ASN A 421 -8.43 10.51 16.50
N MET A 422 -9.36 10.77 15.57
CA MET A 422 -9.43 10.08 14.28
C MET A 422 -8.54 10.75 13.23
N ILE A 423 -8.04 9.93 12.30
CA ILE A 423 -7.32 10.37 11.11
C ILE A 423 -8.02 9.75 9.91
N PHE A 424 -8.31 10.54 8.89
CA PHE A 424 -8.80 10.03 7.62
C PHE A 424 -7.62 9.43 6.84
N SER A 425 -7.63 8.12 6.58
CA SER A 425 -6.51 7.42 5.93
C SER A 425 -6.86 6.80 4.57
N PRO A 426 -7.07 7.60 3.51
CA PRO A 426 -7.34 7.09 2.16
C PRO A 426 -6.06 6.57 1.48
N HIS A 427 -6.26 5.74 0.45
CA HIS A 427 -5.20 5.33 -0.47
C HIS A 427 -5.34 6.06 -1.81
N PHE A 428 -4.23 6.20 -2.53
CA PHE A 428 -4.24 6.70 -3.91
C PHE A 428 -3.21 6.00 -4.78
N TYR A 429 -3.66 5.47 -5.91
CA TYR A 429 -2.78 5.01 -7.00
C TYR A 429 -3.29 5.56 -8.33
N ASP A 430 -2.35 5.96 -9.20
CA ASP A 430 -2.69 6.20 -10.61
C ASP A 430 -2.97 4.87 -11.31
N GLY A 431 -4.25 4.54 -11.44
CA GLY A 431 -4.70 3.27 -12.00
C GLY A 431 -4.16 2.99 -13.41
N ILE A 432 -3.94 4.02 -14.23
CA ILE A 432 -3.38 3.83 -15.58
C ILE A 432 -1.92 3.38 -15.49
N THR A 433 -1.08 4.13 -14.75
CA THR A 433 0.33 3.78 -14.59
C THR A 433 0.48 2.42 -13.91
N LEU A 434 -0.31 2.12 -12.87
CA LEU A 434 -0.24 0.87 -12.14
C LEU A 434 -0.61 -0.35 -13.02
N LEU A 435 -1.73 -0.27 -13.75
CA LEU A 435 -2.22 -1.40 -14.57
C LEU A 435 -1.39 -1.63 -15.84
N THR A 436 -0.90 -0.57 -16.46
CA THR A 436 -0.11 -0.64 -17.69
C THR A 436 1.39 -0.82 -17.43
N LYS A 437 1.84 -0.51 -16.20
CA LYS A 437 3.26 -0.39 -15.83
C LYS A 437 4.02 0.55 -16.78
N LYS A 438 3.41 1.68 -17.12
CA LYS A 438 3.99 2.71 -18.00
C LYS A 438 3.61 4.11 -17.53
N TRP A 439 4.56 5.03 -17.54
CA TRP A 439 4.29 6.45 -17.28
C TRP A 439 3.95 7.17 -18.59
N ASN A 440 2.67 7.52 -18.78
CA ASN A 440 2.23 8.27 -19.95
C ASN A 440 2.33 9.79 -19.71
N ARG A 441 3.23 10.46 -20.43
CA ARG A 441 3.44 11.92 -20.34
C ARG A 441 2.45 12.74 -21.17
N VAL A 442 1.78 12.09 -22.13
CA VAL A 442 0.92 12.75 -23.11
C VAL A 442 -0.48 12.92 -22.57
N TRP A 443 -1.03 11.91 -21.90
CA TRP A 443 -2.37 12.00 -21.34
C TRP A 443 -2.58 11.07 -20.14
N ASN A 444 -3.54 11.45 -19.29
CA ASN A 444 -4.06 10.62 -18.19
C ASN A 444 -5.56 10.95 -17.97
N ILE A 445 -6.24 10.30 -17.02
CA ILE A 445 -7.68 10.41 -16.74
C ILE A 445 -7.90 10.81 -15.28
N ASP A 446 -8.84 11.73 -15.04
CA ASP A 446 -9.37 12.03 -13.69
C ASP A 446 -10.30 10.90 -13.23
N VAL A 447 -9.72 9.77 -12.82
CA VAL A 447 -10.45 8.57 -12.40
C VAL A 447 -11.39 8.87 -11.23
N PHE A 448 -10.92 9.59 -10.21
CA PHE A 448 -11.76 9.99 -9.08
C PHE A 448 -12.98 10.82 -9.53
N GLY A 449 -12.77 11.81 -10.40
CA GLY A 449 -13.87 12.59 -10.96
C GLY A 449 -14.86 11.76 -11.78
N VAL A 450 -14.40 10.74 -12.52
CA VAL A 450 -15.29 9.80 -13.21
C VAL A 450 -16.12 8.99 -12.21
N LEU A 451 -15.48 8.45 -11.15
CA LEU A 451 -16.17 7.69 -10.11
C LEU A 451 -17.22 8.53 -9.36
N ARG A 452 -17.00 9.84 -9.21
CA ARG A 452 -17.96 10.78 -8.60
C ARG A 452 -18.96 11.38 -9.59
N GLY A 453 -19.00 10.92 -10.84
CA GLY A 453 -19.95 11.42 -11.85
C GLY A 453 -19.76 12.89 -12.24
N LYS A 454 -18.55 13.44 -12.05
CA LYS A 454 -18.20 14.86 -12.32
C LYS A 454 -18.33 15.25 -13.80
N TYR A 455 -18.27 14.28 -14.70
CA TYR A 455 -18.21 14.49 -16.13
C TYR A 455 -19.46 13.96 -16.84
N LEU A 456 -20.02 14.76 -17.77
CA LEU A 456 -21.15 14.34 -18.62
C LEU A 456 -20.81 13.10 -19.46
N THR A 457 -19.55 12.98 -19.90
CA THR A 457 -19.00 11.81 -20.58
C THR A 457 -17.55 11.58 -20.12
N PRO A 458 -17.05 10.32 -20.07
CA PRO A 458 -15.67 10.03 -19.65
C PRO A 458 -14.59 10.75 -20.47
N ALA A 459 -14.87 11.14 -21.71
CA ALA A 459 -13.91 11.86 -22.57
C ALA A 459 -13.45 13.20 -21.96
N PHE A 460 -14.30 13.88 -21.18
CA PHE A 460 -13.94 15.13 -20.51
C PHE A 460 -13.03 14.96 -19.29
N ALA A 461 -12.85 13.71 -18.84
CA ALA A 461 -11.92 13.37 -17.77
C ALA A 461 -10.46 13.30 -18.25
N ILE A 462 -10.22 13.25 -19.57
CA ILE A 462 -8.88 13.17 -20.16
C ILE A 462 -8.11 14.48 -19.93
N LYS A 463 -6.88 14.38 -19.44
CA LYS A 463 -5.93 15.49 -19.22
C LYS A 463 -4.75 15.31 -20.14
N ILE A 464 -4.41 16.34 -20.91
CA ILE A 464 -3.38 16.29 -21.95
C ILE A 464 -2.16 17.10 -21.51
N GLY A 465 -0.99 16.47 -21.53
CA GLY A 465 0.30 17.02 -21.15
C GLY A 465 0.65 16.80 -19.69
N GLU A 466 1.94 16.55 -19.42
CA GLU A 466 2.48 16.22 -18.10
C GLU A 466 2.08 17.22 -17.00
N ASN A 467 2.07 18.53 -17.30
CA ASN A 467 1.59 19.54 -16.35
C ASN A 467 0.11 19.37 -15.98
N ALA A 468 -0.74 19.03 -16.95
CA ALA A 468 -2.17 18.80 -16.70
C ALA A 468 -2.40 17.51 -15.91
N ILE A 469 -1.58 16.47 -16.14
CA ILE A 469 -1.60 15.22 -15.39
C ILE A 469 -1.23 15.47 -13.92
N ARG A 470 -0.13 16.20 -13.67
CA ARG A 470 0.30 16.57 -12.31
C ARG A 470 -0.77 17.34 -11.54
N ASN A 471 -1.35 18.36 -12.18
CA ASN A 471 -2.45 19.14 -11.59
C ASN A 471 -3.70 18.28 -11.39
N CYS A 472 -3.95 17.28 -12.24
CA CYS A 472 -5.03 16.32 -12.07
C CYS A 472 -4.87 15.54 -10.77
N PHE A 473 -3.69 14.98 -10.52
CA PHE A 473 -3.42 14.25 -9.28
C PHE A 473 -3.59 15.16 -8.07
N ALA A 474 -3.02 16.37 -8.09
CA ALA A 474 -3.19 17.35 -7.02
C ALA A 474 -4.67 17.65 -6.72
N HIS A 475 -5.48 17.87 -7.75
CA HIS A 475 -6.93 18.08 -7.59
C HIS A 475 -7.66 16.86 -7.05
N GLN A 476 -7.28 15.64 -7.46
CA GLN A 476 -7.88 14.40 -6.96
C GLN A 476 -7.58 14.21 -5.47
N LEU A 477 -6.32 14.32 -5.05
CA LEU A 477 -5.92 14.18 -3.65
C LEU A 477 -6.58 15.26 -2.77
N LYS A 478 -6.62 16.51 -3.25
CA LYS A 478 -7.34 17.59 -2.56
C LYS A 478 -8.83 17.28 -2.39
N ALA A 479 -9.49 16.79 -3.45
CA ALA A 479 -10.91 16.44 -3.42
C ALA A 479 -11.19 15.27 -2.47
N ILE A 480 -10.33 14.24 -2.45
CA ILE A 480 -10.41 13.12 -1.49
C ILE A 480 -10.34 13.65 -0.04
N ARG A 481 -9.35 14.51 0.26
CA ARG A 481 -9.22 15.13 1.59
C ARG A 481 -10.45 15.97 1.98
N GLU A 482 -10.99 16.74 1.04
CA GLU A 482 -12.19 17.56 1.25
C GLU A 482 -13.43 16.70 1.48
N GLU A 483 -13.57 15.57 0.77
CA GLU A 483 -14.62 14.58 1.01
C GLU A 483 -14.52 14.00 2.42
N GLY A 484 -13.31 13.64 2.88
CA GLY A 484 -13.08 13.24 4.28
C GLY A 484 -13.56 14.30 5.28
N THR A 485 -13.30 15.58 5.01
CA THR A 485 -13.82 16.68 5.85
C THR A 485 -15.34 16.74 5.89
N GLU A 486 -15.96 16.63 4.72
CA GLU A 486 -17.40 16.78 4.55
C GLU A 486 -18.16 15.69 5.31
N TYR A 487 -17.69 14.44 5.20
CA TYR A 487 -18.36 13.26 5.69
C TYR A 487 -17.95 12.87 7.12
N MET A 488 -16.68 13.06 7.48
CA MET A 488 -16.14 12.56 8.76
C MET A 488 -15.83 13.65 9.79
N GLY A 489 -15.79 14.93 9.41
CA GLY A 489 -15.45 16.02 10.33
C GLY A 489 -14.05 16.59 10.10
N VAL A 490 -13.62 17.50 10.97
CA VAL A 490 -12.35 18.23 10.79
C VAL A 490 -11.20 17.44 11.43
N HIS A 491 -10.63 16.53 10.65
CA HIS A 491 -9.55 15.63 11.07
C HIS A 491 -8.32 15.75 10.17
N PRO A 492 -7.14 15.29 10.63
CA PRO A 492 -5.99 15.15 9.76
C PRO A 492 -6.26 14.12 8.65
N CYS A 493 -5.66 14.34 7.48
CA CYS A 493 -5.70 13.40 6.36
C CYS A 493 -4.29 12.90 6.06
N ILE A 494 -4.09 11.58 6.03
CA ILE A 494 -2.84 10.94 5.65
C ILE A 494 -3.13 9.96 4.53
N PHE A 495 -2.45 10.11 3.40
CA PHE A 495 -2.48 9.07 2.36
C PHE A 495 -1.63 7.88 2.80
N THR A 496 -2.24 6.86 3.40
CA THR A 496 -1.50 5.74 4.02
C THR A 496 -0.90 4.77 3.00
N GLU A 497 -1.34 4.85 1.74
CA GLU A 497 -0.64 4.26 0.60
C GLU A 497 -0.72 5.14 -0.64
N ILE A 498 0.43 5.28 -1.30
CA ILE A 498 0.62 5.91 -2.60
C ILE A 498 1.96 5.48 -3.18
N GLY A 499 2.05 5.20 -4.48
CA GLY A 499 3.28 4.70 -5.08
C GLY A 499 3.22 4.49 -6.58
N ILE A 500 4.29 3.92 -7.13
CA ILE A 500 4.45 3.63 -8.56
C ILE A 500 5.15 2.28 -8.79
N PRO A 501 4.88 1.56 -9.89
CA PRO A 501 5.69 0.41 -10.27
C PRO A 501 7.09 0.85 -10.72
N TYR A 502 8.12 0.10 -10.35
CA TYR A 502 9.50 0.29 -10.74
C TYR A 502 9.89 -0.55 -11.96
N ASP A 503 9.18 -1.65 -12.24
CA ASP A 503 9.37 -2.49 -13.42
C ASP A 503 8.69 -1.93 -14.70
N MET A 504 8.58 -0.60 -14.79
CA MET A 504 7.99 0.08 -15.94
C MET A 504 8.73 -0.20 -17.24
N ASP A 505 8.00 -0.03 -18.35
CA ASP A 505 8.57 -0.07 -19.70
C ASP A 505 9.34 -1.37 -19.97
N ASP A 506 8.78 -2.48 -19.49
CA ASP A 506 9.37 -3.83 -19.56
C ASP A 506 10.78 -3.89 -18.97
N LYS A 507 10.91 -3.36 -17.75
CA LYS A 507 12.13 -3.34 -16.95
C LYS A 507 13.26 -2.56 -17.62
N TYR A 508 12.93 -1.50 -18.37
CA TYR A 508 13.93 -0.71 -19.10
C TYR A 508 15.03 -0.14 -18.20
N ALA A 509 14.64 0.36 -17.01
CA ALA A 509 15.56 0.92 -16.04
C ALA A 509 16.61 -0.10 -15.55
N TYR A 510 16.25 -1.39 -15.45
CA TYR A 510 17.13 -2.44 -14.94
C TYR A 510 18.22 -2.80 -15.95
N LYS A 511 17.91 -2.64 -17.24
CA LYS A 511 18.84 -2.89 -18.36
C LYS A 511 19.78 -1.71 -18.61
N THR A 512 19.41 -0.50 -18.18
CA THR A 512 20.07 0.75 -18.63
C THR A 512 20.54 1.65 -17.51
N GLY A 513 20.08 1.43 -16.28
CA GLY A 513 20.22 2.36 -15.14
C GLY A 513 19.39 3.63 -15.25
N ASN A 514 18.53 3.78 -16.28
CA ASN A 514 17.75 4.99 -16.54
C ASN A 514 16.34 4.88 -15.92
N TYR A 515 16.16 5.53 -14.77
CA TYR A 515 14.91 5.58 -14.01
C TYR A 515 14.01 6.79 -14.35
N SER A 516 14.17 7.43 -15.51
CA SER A 516 13.48 8.69 -15.84
C SER A 516 11.93 8.60 -15.86
N SER A 517 11.35 7.46 -16.24
CA SER A 517 9.90 7.22 -16.15
C SER A 517 9.44 7.19 -14.69
N GLN A 518 10.15 6.43 -13.85
CA GLN A 518 9.89 6.29 -12.42
C GLN A 518 10.07 7.62 -11.68
N ILE A 519 11.15 8.37 -11.98
CA ILE A 519 11.40 9.70 -11.42
C ILE A 519 10.23 10.64 -11.74
N ALA A 520 9.77 10.67 -13.00
CA ALA A 520 8.70 11.56 -13.42
C ALA A 520 7.34 11.19 -12.80
N ALA A 521 7.00 9.90 -12.78
CA ALA A 521 5.77 9.42 -12.17
C ALA A 521 5.74 9.65 -10.66
N LEU A 522 6.84 9.37 -9.95
CA LEU A 522 6.92 9.56 -8.51
C LEU A 522 6.94 11.05 -8.12
N ASP A 523 7.64 11.89 -8.88
CA ASP A 523 7.61 13.34 -8.68
C ASP A 523 6.20 13.94 -8.92
N ALA A 524 5.42 13.39 -9.85
CA ALA A 524 4.02 13.78 -10.03
C ALA A 524 3.14 13.41 -8.83
N ASN A 525 3.36 12.24 -8.21
CA ASN A 525 2.67 11.82 -6.99
C ASN A 525 3.05 12.71 -5.79
N HIS A 526 4.34 12.98 -5.58
CA HIS A 526 4.78 13.86 -4.50
C HIS A 526 4.30 15.30 -4.66
N PHE A 527 4.32 15.84 -5.88
CA PHE A 527 3.72 17.15 -6.16
C PHE A 527 2.24 17.19 -5.78
N ALA A 528 1.49 16.12 -6.09
CA ALA A 528 0.08 16.05 -5.73
C ALA A 528 -0.13 16.00 -4.21
N LEU A 529 0.71 15.27 -3.47
CA LEU A 529 0.70 15.23 -2.01
C LEU A 529 0.95 16.62 -1.41
N GLU A 530 2.01 17.29 -1.85
CA GLU A 530 2.41 18.64 -1.45
C GLU A 530 1.28 19.67 -1.70
N GLU A 531 0.71 19.69 -2.91
CA GLU A 531 -0.38 20.61 -3.27
C GLU A 531 -1.74 20.27 -2.62
N SER A 532 -1.97 19.00 -2.27
CA SER A 532 -3.21 18.59 -1.61
C SER A 532 -3.34 19.13 -0.18
N LEU A 533 -2.22 19.55 0.43
CA LEU A 533 -2.11 19.93 1.83
C LEU A 533 -2.64 18.81 2.76
N ALA A 534 -2.36 17.55 2.41
CA ALA A 534 -2.50 16.43 3.34
C ALA A 534 -1.47 16.57 4.48
N ASN A 535 -1.80 16.04 5.65
CA ASN A 535 -0.97 16.14 6.86
C ASN A 535 0.15 15.10 6.90
N GLY A 536 0.24 14.27 5.86
CA GLY A 536 1.27 13.27 5.71
C GLY A 536 0.93 12.25 4.63
N PHE A 537 1.83 11.30 4.47
CA PHE A 537 1.64 10.12 3.63
C PHE A 537 2.56 9.00 4.09
N THR A 538 2.26 7.77 3.68
CA THR A 538 3.20 6.66 3.72
C THR A 538 3.36 6.08 2.32
N LEU A 539 4.58 6.20 1.76
CA LEU A 539 4.88 5.71 0.43
C LEU A 539 4.79 4.17 0.39
N TRP A 540 4.16 3.62 -0.64
CA TRP A 540 4.20 2.19 -0.94
C TRP A 540 5.31 1.94 -1.99
N THR A 541 6.42 1.27 -1.65
CA THR A 541 6.70 0.60 -0.36
C THR A 541 8.20 0.45 -0.05
N TYR A 542 8.54 -0.12 1.11
CA TYR A 542 9.86 -0.66 1.42
C TYR A 542 9.80 -2.20 1.46
N VAL A 543 10.67 -2.87 0.71
CA VAL A 543 10.86 -4.33 0.77
C VAL A 543 12.35 -4.64 0.87
N ALA A 544 12.76 -5.26 1.98
CA ALA A 544 14.16 -5.56 2.29
C ALA A 544 14.77 -6.57 1.32
N THR A 545 13.96 -7.47 0.77
CA THR A 545 14.39 -8.55 -0.14
C THR A 545 14.08 -8.29 -1.62
N ASN A 546 13.66 -7.07 -1.98
CA ASN A 546 13.33 -6.75 -3.37
C ASN A 546 14.52 -6.95 -4.30
N ASN A 547 14.29 -7.51 -5.49
CA ASN A 547 15.28 -7.62 -6.56
C ASN A 547 14.65 -7.32 -7.94
N HIS A 548 15.47 -7.14 -8.99
CA HIS A 548 14.98 -6.79 -10.34
C HIS A 548 14.21 -7.92 -11.04
N TYR A 549 14.45 -9.17 -10.63
CA TYR A 549 13.85 -10.33 -11.27
C TYR A 549 12.42 -10.58 -10.78
N TRP A 550 12.24 -10.73 -9.47
CA TRP A 550 10.97 -11.01 -8.80
C TRP A 550 10.28 -9.77 -8.23
N GLY A 551 10.93 -8.60 -8.25
CA GLY A 551 10.39 -7.38 -7.65
C GLY A 551 10.28 -7.52 -6.14
N ASP A 552 9.09 -7.25 -5.61
CA ASP A 552 8.76 -7.28 -4.17
C ASP A 552 8.68 -8.70 -3.58
N GLN A 553 9.01 -9.75 -4.36
CA GLN A 553 8.78 -11.17 -4.04
C GLN A 553 7.28 -11.54 -3.92
N TRP A 554 6.39 -10.65 -4.35
CA TRP A 554 4.95 -10.78 -4.18
C TRP A 554 4.22 -10.45 -5.49
N ASN A 555 3.46 -11.42 -6.01
CA ASN A 555 2.58 -11.34 -7.19
C ASN A 555 3.17 -10.71 -8.47
N GLY A 556 4.50 -10.74 -8.63
CA GLY A 556 5.19 -10.07 -9.74
C GLY A 556 5.10 -8.55 -9.70
N GLU A 557 4.81 -7.98 -8.52
CA GLU A 557 4.87 -6.55 -8.25
C GLU A 557 6.29 -6.11 -7.97
N ASP A 558 6.53 -4.83 -8.19
CA ASP A 558 7.83 -4.19 -7.98
C ASP A 558 7.54 -2.72 -7.67
N LEU A 559 7.14 -2.43 -6.43
CA LEU A 559 6.72 -1.12 -5.94
C LEU A 559 7.71 -0.55 -4.92
N SER A 560 8.65 -1.37 -4.43
CA SER A 560 9.62 -0.95 -3.42
C SER A 560 10.57 0.14 -3.94
N ILE A 561 10.83 1.16 -3.13
CA ILE A 561 11.87 2.18 -3.40
C ILE A 561 13.30 1.66 -3.18
N PHE A 562 13.44 0.42 -2.71
CA PHE A 562 14.72 -0.23 -2.46
C PHE A 562 14.80 -1.55 -3.24
N SER A 563 15.99 -1.86 -3.74
CA SER A 563 16.33 -3.15 -4.36
C SER A 563 17.78 -3.48 -4.03
N VAL A 564 18.09 -4.75 -3.81
CA VAL A 564 19.46 -5.22 -3.59
C VAL A 564 20.33 -5.14 -4.84
N ASP A 565 19.73 -5.03 -6.02
CA ASP A 565 20.43 -4.97 -7.31
C ASP A 565 20.79 -3.54 -7.76
N ASP A 566 20.22 -2.52 -7.10
CA ASP A 566 20.47 -1.11 -7.44
C ASP A 566 21.70 -0.55 -6.72
N LYS A 567 22.24 0.57 -7.24
CA LYS A 567 23.34 1.26 -6.54
C LYS A 567 22.83 1.80 -5.21
N ALA A 568 23.61 1.57 -4.16
CA ALA A 568 23.41 2.27 -2.90
C ALA A 568 23.46 3.78 -3.15
N VAL A 569 22.54 4.52 -2.53
CA VAL A 569 22.54 5.99 -2.56
C VAL A 569 23.78 6.50 -1.80
N PRO A 570 24.69 7.24 -2.45
CA PRO A 570 25.84 7.85 -1.80
C PRO A 570 25.47 8.75 -0.62
N ALA A 571 26.30 8.74 0.42
CA ALA A 571 26.24 9.74 1.49
C ALA A 571 26.97 11.02 1.02
N GLY A 572 26.23 12.12 0.81
CA GLY A 572 26.80 13.44 0.54
C GLY A 572 26.60 14.01 -0.88
N PRO A 573 27.39 15.03 -1.28
CA PRO A 573 27.23 15.74 -2.54
C PRO A 573 27.65 14.90 -3.75
N PHE A 574 26.85 14.95 -4.81
CA PHE A 574 27.00 14.14 -6.03
C PHE A 574 27.86 14.80 -7.11
N SER A 575 28.60 14.00 -7.89
CA SER A 575 29.09 14.42 -9.20
C SER A 575 28.04 14.15 -10.29
N LEU A 576 27.94 15.04 -11.29
CA LEU A 576 27.07 14.87 -12.48
C LEU A 576 27.35 13.56 -13.25
N SER A 577 28.55 12.98 -13.10
CA SER A 577 28.91 11.67 -13.67
C SER A 577 28.17 10.50 -13.04
N ASP A 578 27.72 10.64 -11.80
CA ASP A 578 27.20 9.53 -11.00
C ASP A 578 25.68 9.38 -11.17
N SER A 579 25.00 10.48 -11.55
CA SER A 579 23.56 10.50 -11.93
C SER A 579 23.31 9.98 -13.35
N ARG A 580 24.35 9.60 -14.09
CA ARG A 580 24.22 8.97 -15.41
C ARG A 580 25.02 7.69 -15.42
N ALA A 581 24.35 6.56 -15.58
CA ALA A 581 24.96 5.50 -16.36
C ALA A 581 25.24 6.05 -17.76
N SER A 582 26.49 6.50 -17.98
CA SER A 582 26.89 6.98 -19.28
C SER A 582 26.86 5.80 -20.26
N LEU A 583 26.09 5.93 -21.34
CA LEU A 583 26.19 5.05 -22.52
C LEU A 583 27.46 5.31 -23.34
N ASP A 584 28.31 6.24 -22.90
CA ASP A 584 29.58 6.53 -23.54
C ASP A 584 30.62 5.42 -23.25
N ARG A 585 30.93 4.63 -24.27
CA ARG A 585 32.02 3.63 -24.25
C ARG A 585 33.39 4.26 -24.02
N GLY A 586 33.52 5.60 -24.06
CA GLY A 586 34.71 6.37 -23.72
C GLY A 586 34.70 7.04 -22.34
N SER A 587 33.68 6.80 -21.50
CA SER A 587 33.59 7.41 -20.16
C SER A 587 34.72 6.91 -19.24
N PRO A 588 35.35 7.77 -18.41
CA PRO A 588 36.30 7.36 -17.37
C PRO A 588 35.74 6.32 -16.38
N SER A 589 34.41 6.25 -16.26
CA SER A 589 33.71 5.24 -15.46
C SER A 589 33.78 3.83 -16.06
N PHE A 590 34.01 3.70 -17.36
CA PHE A 590 34.25 2.43 -18.05
C PHE A 590 35.71 1.97 -17.88
N SER A 591 36.67 2.90 -17.94
CA SER A 591 38.11 2.58 -17.81
C SER A 591 38.56 2.32 -16.38
N ARG A 592 37.86 2.84 -15.36
CA ARG A 592 38.19 2.58 -13.94
C ARG A 592 37.81 1.18 -13.46
N ALA A 593 36.98 0.44 -14.21
CA ALA A 593 36.61 -0.93 -13.87
C ALA A 593 37.73 -1.96 -14.15
N GLN A 594 38.86 -1.55 -14.75
CA GLN A 594 39.97 -2.46 -15.08
C GLN A 594 41.35 -2.07 -14.50
N SER A 595 41.46 -1.08 -13.62
CA SER A 595 42.74 -0.81 -12.95
C SER A 595 42.72 -1.34 -11.51
N SER A 596 43.37 -2.49 -11.31
CA SER A 596 43.85 -2.93 -10.00
C SER A 596 44.90 -1.95 -9.46
N ASP A 597 44.88 -1.73 -8.14
CA ASP A 597 45.78 -0.93 -7.27
C ASP A 597 45.16 0.42 -6.83
N THR A 598 44.87 0.71 -5.55
CA THR A 598 45.50 0.27 -4.29
C THR A 598 44.55 0.36 -3.08
N LEU A 599 44.35 -0.79 -2.43
CA LEU A 599 44.65 -1.10 -1.02
C LEU A 599 44.78 0.06 0.00
N SER A 600 43.90 0.04 1.01
CA SER A 600 44.31 -0.34 2.36
C SER A 600 43.15 -1.03 3.10
N VAL A 601 43.27 -2.34 3.34
CA VAL A 601 42.30 -3.11 4.11
C VAL A 601 42.86 -3.35 5.50
N THR A 602 42.09 -3.00 6.53
CA THR A 602 42.39 -3.32 7.92
C THR A 602 41.56 -4.52 8.37
N PRO A 603 42.03 -5.32 9.36
CA PRO A 603 41.29 -6.48 9.87
C PRO A 603 39.88 -6.15 10.42
N SER A 604 39.60 -4.88 10.73
CA SER A 604 38.28 -4.40 11.19
C SER A 604 37.25 -4.28 10.08
N ASN A 605 37.66 -4.05 8.82
CA ASN A 605 36.75 -3.92 7.68
C ASN A 605 36.42 -5.28 7.04
N LEU A 606 37.25 -6.30 7.27
CA LEU A 606 37.06 -7.63 6.69
C LEU A 606 36.02 -8.50 7.42
N LYS A 607 35.64 -8.14 8.65
CA LYS A 607 34.74 -8.94 9.50
C LYS A 607 33.27 -8.48 9.49
N LYS A 608 32.97 -7.33 8.87
CA LYS A 608 31.62 -6.73 8.85
C LYS A 608 30.89 -6.88 7.51
N THR A 609 31.57 -7.37 6.47
CA THR A 609 31.03 -7.48 5.11
C THR A 609 30.93 -8.93 4.64
N VAL A 610 31.23 -9.92 5.50
CA VAL A 610 31.23 -11.34 5.14
C VAL A 610 30.47 -12.12 6.20
N THR A 611 29.13 -12.16 6.08
CA THR A 611 28.30 -13.35 6.35
C THR A 611 26.82 -13.07 5.99
N THR A 612 26.53 -12.81 4.71
CA THR A 612 25.20 -13.07 4.13
C THR A 612 25.31 -13.21 2.60
N GLU A 613 26.08 -14.20 2.15
CA GLU A 613 25.87 -14.77 0.82
C GLU A 613 25.09 -16.07 0.98
N ARG A 614 23.81 -16.04 0.61
CA ARG A 614 23.06 -17.20 0.12
C ARG A 614 21.82 -16.74 -0.64
N MET A 615 22.00 -16.54 -1.95
CA MET A 615 21.20 -17.09 -3.06
C MET A 615 21.68 -16.39 -4.33
N SER A 616 22.28 -17.16 -5.23
CA SER A 616 22.91 -16.66 -6.45
C SER A 616 21.86 -16.31 -7.50
N SER A 617 21.72 -15.03 -7.84
CA SER A 617 21.38 -14.65 -9.21
C SER A 617 22.68 -14.67 -10.02
N SER A 618 22.71 -15.43 -11.12
CA SER A 618 23.84 -15.44 -12.03
C SER A 618 23.94 -14.06 -12.70
N ARG A 619 24.81 -13.19 -12.18
CA ARG A 619 25.10 -11.87 -12.75
C ARG A 619 25.61 -12.07 -14.18
N THR A 620 24.90 -11.54 -15.16
CA THR A 620 25.39 -11.49 -16.54
C THR A 620 26.26 -10.24 -16.72
N ASP A 621 27.42 -10.40 -17.36
CA ASP A 621 28.28 -9.28 -17.79
C ASP A 621 27.48 -8.36 -18.72
N GLY A 622 26.83 -7.33 -18.18
CA GLY A 622 25.96 -6.42 -18.92
C GLY A 622 25.05 -5.52 -18.10
N ASP A 623 24.75 -5.86 -16.84
CA ASP A 623 23.77 -5.12 -16.04
C ASP A 623 24.30 -3.77 -15.54
N VAL A 624 23.53 -2.70 -15.77
CA VAL A 624 23.88 -1.32 -15.40
C VAL A 624 23.00 -0.86 -14.24
N ALA A 625 23.61 -0.68 -13.06
CA ALA A 625 22.88 -0.27 -11.87
C ALA A 625 22.63 1.26 -11.81
N GLY A 626 21.37 1.64 -11.55
CA GLY A 626 20.93 3.03 -11.31
C GLY A 626 20.62 3.30 -9.83
N LEU A 627 20.06 4.47 -9.52
CA LEU A 627 19.73 4.90 -8.14
C LEU A 627 18.26 4.67 -7.76
N ARG A 628 17.52 3.87 -8.54
CA ARG A 628 16.11 3.54 -8.27
C ARG A 628 15.20 4.76 -8.03
N ALA A 629 15.39 5.82 -8.81
CA ALA A 629 14.64 7.08 -8.67
C ALA A 629 14.80 7.80 -7.31
N ALA A 630 15.95 7.66 -6.64
CA ALA A 630 16.28 8.39 -5.42
C ALA A 630 16.09 9.91 -5.53
N GLU A 631 16.26 10.47 -6.74
CA GLU A 631 15.97 11.88 -7.04
C GLU A 631 14.53 12.29 -6.73
N ALA A 632 13.58 11.36 -6.85
CA ALA A 632 12.18 11.65 -6.69
C ALA A 632 11.70 11.42 -5.26
N PHE A 633 12.21 10.42 -4.53
CA PHE A 633 11.75 10.09 -3.17
C PHE A 633 12.60 10.70 -2.03
N ILE A 634 13.86 11.10 -2.27
CA ILE A 634 14.67 11.80 -1.27
C ILE A 634 14.41 13.30 -1.39
N ARG A 635 13.29 13.77 -0.85
CA ARG A 635 12.81 15.16 -1.03
C ARG A 635 12.92 15.99 0.25
N PRO A 636 13.08 17.32 0.15
CA PRO A 636 12.91 18.19 1.30
C PRO A 636 11.47 18.13 1.82
N ALA A 637 11.30 18.15 3.13
CA ALA A 637 9.98 18.10 3.76
C ALA A 637 9.97 18.87 5.09
N PRO A 638 8.90 19.64 5.40
CA PRO A 638 8.69 20.14 6.75
C PRO A 638 8.65 18.97 7.74
N VAL A 639 9.37 19.09 8.85
CA VAL A 639 9.37 18.07 9.92
C VAL A 639 8.55 18.55 11.11
N ALA A 640 8.82 19.77 11.58
CA ALA A 640 8.08 20.43 12.64
C ALA A 640 8.09 21.94 12.40
N VAL A 641 6.93 22.58 12.35
CA VAL A 641 6.75 23.99 11.94
C VAL A 641 6.11 24.80 13.06
N HIS A 642 6.73 25.90 13.48
CA HIS A 642 6.17 26.80 14.48
C HIS A 642 5.06 27.68 13.86
N GLY A 643 3.86 27.15 13.75
CA GLY A 643 2.71 27.82 13.15
C GLY A 643 1.80 26.86 12.41
N ASP A 644 1.00 27.41 11.51
CA ASP A 644 0.13 26.67 10.59
C ASP A 644 0.70 26.76 9.18
N ILE A 645 0.95 25.62 8.55
CA ILE A 645 1.44 25.54 7.17
C ILE A 645 0.31 25.97 6.22
N SER A 646 0.56 27.00 5.42
CA SER A 646 -0.37 27.45 4.38
C SER A 646 -0.06 26.80 3.02
N SER A 647 1.23 26.55 2.73
CA SER A 647 1.66 25.74 1.58
C SER A 647 3.11 25.28 1.73
N TYR A 648 3.43 24.14 1.11
CA TYR A 648 4.81 23.76 0.83
C TYR A 648 4.87 22.98 -0.49
N VAL A 649 5.97 23.11 -1.22
CA VAL A 649 6.18 22.41 -2.50
C VAL A 649 7.67 22.28 -2.79
N PHE A 650 8.07 21.16 -3.40
CA PHE A 650 9.38 20.96 -3.98
C PHE A 650 9.27 20.78 -5.51
N ASP A 651 9.88 21.70 -6.24
CA ASP A 651 10.05 21.56 -7.68
C ASP A 651 11.39 20.87 -7.97
N LEU A 652 11.33 19.58 -8.32
CA LEU A 652 12.49 18.77 -8.64
C LEU A 652 13.25 19.28 -9.87
N LYS A 653 12.56 19.85 -10.87
CA LYS A 653 13.16 20.35 -12.11
C LYS A 653 14.01 21.59 -11.86
N THR A 654 13.54 22.49 -11.00
CA THR A 654 14.28 23.71 -10.63
C THR A 654 15.06 23.58 -9.32
N CYS A 655 14.97 22.43 -8.65
CA CYS A 655 15.58 22.15 -7.35
C CYS A 655 15.24 23.25 -6.32
N THR A 656 13.96 23.65 -6.27
CA THR A 656 13.48 24.74 -5.42
C THR A 656 12.44 24.24 -4.44
N PHE A 657 12.69 24.39 -3.14
CA PHE A 657 11.74 24.14 -2.07
C PHE A 657 11.14 25.46 -1.58
N LYS A 658 9.83 25.50 -1.36
CA LYS A 658 9.13 26.65 -0.79
C LYS A 658 8.25 26.18 0.36
N LEU A 659 8.21 26.97 1.43
CA LEU A 659 7.31 26.80 2.56
C LEU A 659 6.74 28.16 2.95
N ALA A 660 5.43 28.23 3.14
CA ALA A 660 4.71 29.36 3.68
C ALA A 660 3.88 28.91 4.89
N LEU A 661 3.83 29.76 5.92
CA LEU A 661 3.15 29.48 7.18
C LEU A 661 2.61 30.77 7.81
N THR A 662 1.71 30.63 8.77
CA THR A 662 1.28 31.70 9.66
C THR A 662 1.66 31.33 11.09
N ALA A 663 2.52 32.14 11.71
CA ALA A 663 3.04 31.89 13.05
C ALA A 663 2.21 32.64 14.11
N PRO A 664 1.73 31.97 15.18
CA PRO A 664 0.95 32.62 16.24
C PRO A 664 1.80 33.48 17.19
N SER A 665 3.12 33.34 17.12
CA SER A 665 4.09 34.08 17.93
C SER A 665 5.48 33.95 17.30
N SER A 666 6.45 34.71 17.81
CA SER A 666 7.86 34.51 17.42
C SER A 666 8.38 33.15 17.89
N THR A 667 9.21 32.52 17.07
CA THR A 667 9.78 31.20 17.38
C THR A 667 10.69 31.25 18.61
N ALA A 668 10.54 30.26 19.51
CA ALA A 668 11.45 30.09 20.64
C ALA A 668 12.84 29.63 20.18
N GLU A 669 13.89 29.97 20.93
CA GLU A 669 15.27 29.65 20.55
C GLU A 669 15.53 28.14 20.46
N ASP A 670 14.90 27.35 21.32
CA ASP A 670 15.04 25.89 21.43
C ASP A 670 14.03 25.09 20.60
N ALA A 671 13.03 25.74 20.00
CA ALA A 671 11.99 25.10 19.19
C ALA A 671 11.83 25.73 17.79
N PRO A 672 12.89 25.73 16.95
CA PRO A 672 12.79 26.26 15.60
C PRO A 672 11.83 25.47 14.70
N THR A 673 11.35 26.13 13.65
CA THR A 673 10.83 25.45 12.47
C THR A 673 11.95 24.63 11.84
N THR A 674 11.71 23.34 11.61
CA THR A 674 12.70 22.37 11.13
C THR A 674 12.19 21.72 9.84
N VAL A 675 13.04 21.74 8.81
CA VAL A 675 12.80 21.14 7.50
C VAL A 675 13.91 20.12 7.23
N TYR A 676 13.55 18.89 6.90
CA TYR A 676 14.52 17.95 6.33
C TYR A 676 14.94 18.48 4.97
N LEU A 677 16.25 18.66 4.76
CA LEU A 677 16.79 19.30 3.58
C LEU A 677 17.90 18.39 3.01
N PRO A 678 17.57 17.47 2.08
CA PRO A 678 18.52 16.45 1.65
C PRO A 678 19.75 17.08 0.98
N GLU A 679 20.94 16.72 1.45
CA GLU A 679 22.21 17.15 0.84
C GLU A 679 22.30 16.73 -0.63
N PHE A 680 21.58 15.66 -1.00
CA PHE A 680 21.35 15.23 -2.36
C PHE A 680 20.91 16.40 -3.27
N HIS A 681 19.93 17.20 -2.85
CA HIS A 681 19.44 18.33 -3.65
C HIS A 681 20.09 19.67 -3.25
N PHE A 682 20.45 19.79 -1.98
CA PHE A 682 20.87 21.04 -1.34
C PHE A 682 22.24 20.90 -0.67
N PRO A 683 23.33 20.70 -1.44
CA PRO A 683 24.65 20.54 -0.85
C PRO A 683 25.15 21.84 -0.20
N SER A 684 25.95 21.68 0.86
CA SER A 684 26.55 22.80 1.57
C SER A 684 27.42 23.66 0.65
N GLY A 685 27.30 24.98 0.75
CA GLY A 685 28.02 25.94 -0.10
C GLY A 685 27.45 26.16 -1.51
N GLN A 686 26.46 25.37 -1.95
CA GLN A 686 25.73 25.57 -3.22
C GLN A 686 24.22 25.72 -3.02
N THR A 687 23.80 25.95 -1.78
CA THR A 687 22.41 26.15 -1.40
C THR A 687 22.18 27.62 -1.07
N SER A 688 21.14 28.21 -1.67
CA SER A 688 20.71 29.58 -1.35
C SER A 688 19.38 29.55 -0.61
N VAL A 689 19.25 30.38 0.42
CA VAL A 689 18.06 30.46 1.28
C VAL A 689 17.59 31.91 1.32
N GLU A 690 16.34 32.12 0.94
CA GLU A 690 15.64 33.41 0.98
C GLU A 690 14.52 33.27 2.01
N VAL A 691 14.52 34.10 3.07
CA VAL A 691 13.47 34.14 4.09
C VAL A 691 12.85 35.53 4.15
N THR A 692 11.55 35.56 4.48
CA THR A 692 10.83 36.81 4.79
C THR A 692 11.37 37.52 6.03
N GLY A 693 11.88 36.77 7.01
CA GLY A 693 12.47 37.32 8.22
C GLY A 693 13.16 36.29 9.10
N GLY A 694 13.81 36.80 10.15
CA GLY A 694 14.46 36.00 11.18
C GLY A 694 15.84 35.46 10.78
N LYS A 695 16.24 34.35 11.40
CA LYS A 695 17.55 33.69 11.18
C LYS A 695 17.35 32.23 10.81
N TRP A 696 18.28 31.68 10.05
CA TRP A 696 18.27 30.27 9.67
C TRP A 696 19.66 29.66 9.72
N THR A 697 19.72 28.34 9.87
CA THR A 697 20.96 27.55 9.82
C THR A 697 20.70 26.22 9.12
N ILE A 698 21.66 25.73 8.34
CA ILE A 698 21.65 24.35 7.83
C ILE A 698 22.65 23.54 8.66
N VAL A 699 22.22 22.41 9.20
CA VAL A 699 23.03 21.54 10.06
C VAL A 699 22.90 20.10 9.58
N SER A 700 24.03 19.40 9.47
CA SER A 700 24.07 17.96 9.23
C SER A 700 24.45 17.25 10.51
N GLU A 701 23.57 16.36 10.98
CA GLU A 701 23.75 15.59 12.21
C GLU A 701 23.71 14.10 11.87
N GLU A 702 24.67 13.33 12.41
CA GLU A 702 24.67 11.87 12.30
C GLU A 702 24.10 11.28 13.59
N THR A 703 22.97 10.59 13.48
CA THR A 703 22.34 9.88 14.60
C THR A 703 22.18 8.41 14.22
N ASN A 704 22.78 7.50 15.00
CA ASN A 704 22.74 6.04 14.73
C ASN A 704 23.16 5.69 13.29
N GLY A 705 24.20 6.35 12.78
CA GLY A 705 24.72 6.15 11.41
C GLY A 705 23.89 6.81 10.30
N ALA A 706 22.75 7.41 10.62
CA ALA A 706 21.94 8.17 9.66
C ALA A 706 22.37 9.62 9.65
N LEU A 707 23.01 10.05 8.56
CA LEU A 707 23.31 11.46 8.31
C LEU A 707 22.03 12.17 7.84
N GLN A 708 21.56 13.16 8.61
CA GLN A 708 20.41 13.99 8.24
C GLN A 708 20.82 15.45 8.17
N GLN A 709 20.62 16.07 7.01
CA GLN A 709 20.76 17.52 6.86
C GLN A 709 19.39 18.18 7.10
N THR A 710 19.35 19.16 7.98
CA THR A 710 18.14 19.90 8.35
C THR A 710 18.38 21.40 8.24
N LEU A 711 17.34 22.12 7.80
CA LEU A 711 17.26 23.56 7.91
C LEU A 711 16.44 23.92 9.16
N ARG A 712 17.04 24.72 10.04
CA ARG A 712 16.38 25.30 11.22
C ARG A 712 16.12 26.78 10.96
N TRP A 713 14.90 27.24 11.22
CA TRP A 713 14.45 28.61 10.95
C TRP A 713 13.71 29.17 12.17
N TRP A 714 14.16 30.34 12.62
CA TRP A 714 13.52 31.14 13.67
C TRP A 714 12.96 32.39 13.02
N HIS A 715 11.65 32.62 13.16
CA HIS A 715 10.93 33.70 12.51
C HIS A 715 10.03 34.45 13.48
N ALA A 716 9.51 35.59 13.04
CA ALA A 716 8.57 36.39 13.82
C ALA A 716 7.14 35.80 13.73
N GLU A 717 6.22 36.41 14.48
CA GLU A 717 4.78 36.21 14.37
C GLU A 717 4.25 36.65 13.00
N GLY A 718 3.09 36.11 12.60
CA GLY A 718 2.38 36.46 11.36
C GLY A 718 2.78 35.60 10.17
N ASP A 719 2.49 36.08 8.97
CA ASP A 719 2.77 35.36 7.73
C ASP A 719 4.27 35.36 7.43
N GLN A 720 4.82 34.15 7.25
CA GLN A 720 6.22 33.94 6.97
C GLN A 720 6.37 32.99 5.77
N SER A 721 7.42 33.20 4.98
CA SER A 721 7.83 32.25 3.95
C SER A 721 9.35 32.11 3.84
N ILE A 722 9.74 30.95 3.33
CA ILE A 722 11.11 30.56 3.01
C ILE A 722 11.15 29.93 1.61
N THR A 723 12.17 30.27 0.84
CA THR A 723 12.52 29.65 -0.44
C THR A 723 13.96 29.17 -0.38
N VAL A 724 14.18 27.89 -0.66
CA VAL A 724 15.51 27.27 -0.70
C VAL A 724 15.78 26.78 -2.12
N LYS A 725 16.86 27.23 -2.74
CA LYS A 725 17.27 26.79 -4.08
C LYS A 725 18.57 25.99 -3.97
N GLY A 726 18.53 24.77 -4.48
CA GLY A 726 19.64 23.83 -4.53
C GLY A 726 20.25 23.73 -5.93
N VAL A 727 20.85 22.57 -6.22
CA VAL A 727 21.56 22.33 -7.48
C VAL A 727 20.63 21.69 -8.51
N VAL A 728 20.43 22.38 -9.65
CA VAL A 728 19.65 21.84 -10.77
C VAL A 728 20.46 20.77 -11.50
N ARG A 729 19.88 19.58 -11.64
CA ARG A 729 20.44 18.47 -12.40
C ARG A 729 19.70 18.32 -13.73
N LYS A 730 20.41 18.01 -14.82
CA LYS A 730 19.76 17.68 -16.10
C LYS A 730 19.12 16.28 -15.99
N PRO A 731 17.81 16.12 -16.20
CA PRO A 731 17.19 14.80 -16.27
C PRO A 731 17.79 13.98 -17.42
N GLY A 732 17.85 12.66 -17.28
CA GLY A 732 18.06 11.76 -18.41
C GLY A 732 16.85 11.78 -19.34
N ASN A 733 17.06 11.57 -20.65
CA ASN A 733 15.95 11.44 -21.60
C ASN A 733 15.23 10.10 -21.34
N ALA A 734 13.89 10.15 -21.29
CA ALA A 734 13.05 8.95 -21.17
C ALA A 734 12.87 8.25 -22.52
N VAL A 735 12.50 6.98 -22.49
CA VAL A 735 12.13 6.22 -23.70
C VAL A 735 10.81 6.74 -24.25
N GLY A 736 10.67 6.80 -25.58
CA GLY A 736 9.41 7.15 -26.24
C GLY A 736 9.22 8.63 -26.58
N THR A 737 10.11 9.54 -26.15
CA THR A 737 10.00 10.97 -26.52
C THR A 737 10.10 11.21 -28.03
N GLU A 738 10.75 10.33 -28.80
CA GLU A 738 10.89 10.49 -30.26
C GLU A 738 9.70 9.95 -31.06
N GLU A 739 9.06 8.85 -30.63
CA GLU A 739 7.92 8.26 -31.35
C GLU A 739 6.60 9.02 -31.07
N ASP A 740 6.38 9.44 -29.82
CA ASP A 740 5.17 10.16 -29.42
C ASP A 740 5.15 11.62 -29.91
N GLU A 741 6.31 12.29 -29.98
CA GLU A 741 6.44 13.56 -30.70
C GLU A 741 6.19 13.39 -32.20
N GLY A 742 6.59 12.25 -32.77
CA GLY A 742 6.34 11.89 -34.16
C GLY A 742 4.85 11.81 -34.50
N TYR A 743 4.03 11.19 -33.62
CA TYR A 743 2.57 11.11 -33.79
C TYR A 743 1.89 12.47 -33.68
N LEU A 744 2.33 13.33 -32.75
CA LEU A 744 1.87 14.72 -32.61
C LEU A 744 2.24 15.59 -33.83
N ALA A 745 3.44 15.43 -34.38
CA ALA A 745 3.86 16.09 -35.61
C ALA A 745 3.06 15.58 -36.84
N GLN A 746 2.61 14.32 -36.81
CA GLN A 746 1.76 13.74 -37.84
C GLN A 746 0.31 14.25 -37.74
N CYS A 747 -0.22 14.38 -36.53
CA CYS A 747 -1.56 14.92 -36.26
C CYS A 747 -1.64 16.43 -36.53
N GLN A 748 -0.61 17.20 -36.22
CA GLN A 748 -0.56 18.64 -36.51
C GLN A 748 -0.39 18.93 -38.01
N LYS A 749 0.12 17.99 -38.81
CA LYS A 749 0.19 18.10 -40.28
C LYS A 749 -1.13 17.77 -40.98
N GLN A 750 -2.13 17.23 -40.28
CA GLN A 750 -3.45 16.92 -40.83
C GLN A 750 -4.54 17.95 -40.47
N ASN A 751 -4.17 19.23 -40.27
CA ASN A 751 -5.17 20.29 -40.37
C ASN A 751 -5.49 20.57 -41.84
N CYS A 752 -6.67 20.10 -42.21
CA CYS A 752 -7.38 20.34 -43.46
C CYS A 752 -7.22 21.78 -43.98
N ALA A 753 -6.54 21.92 -45.11
CA ALA A 753 -6.90 22.93 -46.08
C ALA A 753 -8.05 22.37 -46.92
N VAL A 754 -9.27 22.86 -46.73
CA VAL A 754 -10.30 22.82 -47.78
C VAL A 754 -11.08 24.14 -47.73
N MET A 755 -11.20 24.76 -48.91
CA MET A 755 -12.09 25.87 -49.23
C MET A 755 -13.56 25.54 -48.98
#